data_AF-A0A422Q5X1-F1
#
_entry.id   AF-A0A422Q5X1-F1
#
_cell.length_a   1.000
_cell.length_b   1.000
_cell.length_c   1.000
_cell.angle_alpha   90.00
_cell.angle_beta   90.00
_cell.angle_gamma   90.00
#
_symmetry.space_group_name_H-M   'P 1'
#
loop_
_entity.id
_entity.type
_entity.pdbx_description
1 polymer ?
#
loop_
_entity_poly.entity_id
_entity_poly.type
_entity_poly.pdbx_seq_one_letter_code
_entity_poly.pdbx_strand_id
1 'polypeptide(L)'
;MTAAETCAGRQSFLVVFDFDHTVVDCNTDEVVPQYLGRGDFQRALLAAETPMQPTNIVDAVLAPFSREQLEDAVEKSVVMDAGMPDIFRFLLQQQQQQQQRRGAPDEGVATRPQLEIAIASDANMLFIEKSIEHHIPFARHAIAQIHSNSFHDVFDGGELRRCRVGWYEAAGHNCPNCNGKNHLNMCKSRIVARLLHASRLIDPTIIFVGDGANDFCPVLNMLRPRDYFLGRRGFAIHRLLSDERSAAGGCCRVDLWSNANELLQSFKRAMDPAERLPTLARFRDVGPREFRTVTLLQRVPQVLARTLKANETHITAEARRLIDALAEATRNNAAVAPLPGQQVVPPWLQAYAAVPEYDRDAHALPQQQRRQQEAGGGAVVAPRWGQLPWLLGEIYFYNLLAQYVLLAEAGAGSDAKPSADDWAPNILTPYAVCNPIGTHDCPSAPHGVMTATGATPGQSFDASFLAKDGSTFGSDTIVVQDGKLKYRDIAAGDAVVPRQGYFQPYRDFFMHEKCEVLHNFLKCKICPMLACAPWESDDSFVPVLLRWMLWGNGVDLSMFTLEQLRESHAVAAAGSGSSDGKSEAWAREKRPEGFAAAATDALRLAEAQSVAGQDDRILGNQVAAVAQLIRSIVRTEPGKDEAGSRTIDIVMDNVGVECVADLIFCLWLLHHHPSLRVTLHVKCMAFYVSDVTPPDIAFLLQELEACALQEPAMAAVLTPFLRLVREALGGGRLRIDADAVWTQPSEYRELPPRVCNTFFFTQRLLSEAEMQQQQQQQAQAQAQAQQSTSFSYDACKRYTSHSALVIFKGDLNFRRLVGDRHWDRHAFVSTLTPTERDAPAVSELLLADTPHACHGQRRPAQEGEDAADEIISFQRIVSSYWPVHAVPVCAIRTIKSEVSIGVGAARQKALDRADPTWRTSGKYGVILLASGSL
;
A
#
# COMPACT_ATOMS: atom_id res chain seq x y z
N MET A 1 -22.36 -7.79 -30.59
CA MET A 1 -21.63 -7.50 -29.35
C MET A 1 -22.14 -6.17 -28.83
N THR A 2 -22.59 -6.12 -27.58
CA THR A 2 -23.12 -4.87 -26.99
C THR A 2 -21.95 -4.03 -26.47
N ALA A 3 -22.08 -2.70 -26.40
CA ALA A 3 -21.06 -1.81 -25.84
C ALA A 3 -20.66 -2.17 -24.38
N ALA A 4 -21.49 -2.94 -23.67
CA ALA A 4 -21.19 -3.51 -22.36
C ALA A 4 -20.12 -4.62 -22.41
N GLU A 5 -20.03 -5.40 -23.49
CA GLU A 5 -19.01 -6.46 -23.65
C GLU A 5 -17.62 -5.90 -24.01
N THR A 6 -17.57 -4.69 -24.59
CA THR A 6 -16.32 -3.97 -24.89
C THR A 6 -15.73 -3.26 -23.67
N CYS A 7 -16.52 -3.07 -22.61
CA CYS A 7 -16.18 -2.25 -21.43
C CYS A 7 -15.43 -3.04 -20.33
N ALA A 8 -15.27 -4.36 -20.52
CA ALA A 8 -14.75 -5.28 -19.52
C ALA A 8 -13.39 -5.86 -19.96
N GLY A 9 -12.29 -5.35 -19.40
CA GLY A 9 -11.02 -6.11 -19.34
C GLY A 9 -9.78 -5.45 -19.94
N ARG A 10 -9.03 -4.73 -19.10
CA ARG A 10 -7.63 -4.34 -19.34
C ARG A 10 -6.69 -4.63 -18.16
N GLN A 11 -7.08 -5.55 -17.29
CA GLN A 11 -6.29 -5.93 -16.11
C GLN A 11 -5.23 -6.94 -16.51
N SER A 12 -4.01 -6.68 -16.06
CA SER A 12 -2.93 -7.63 -16.23
C SER A 12 -2.94 -8.69 -15.13
N PHE A 13 -2.52 -9.90 -15.47
CA PHE A 13 -2.42 -11.03 -14.55
C PHE A 13 -1.05 -11.68 -14.65
N LEU A 14 -0.43 -11.92 -13.49
CA LEU A 14 0.74 -12.78 -13.36
C LEU A 14 0.28 -14.05 -12.68
N VAL A 15 0.20 -15.15 -13.43
CA VAL A 15 -0.17 -16.47 -12.90
C VAL A 15 1.09 -17.25 -12.62
N VAL A 16 1.28 -17.65 -11.37
CA VAL A 16 2.46 -18.41 -10.93
C VAL A 16 1.99 -19.76 -10.39
N PHE A 17 2.48 -20.83 -11.00
CA PHE A 17 2.18 -22.19 -10.59
C PHE A 17 3.37 -22.79 -9.82
N ASP A 18 3.10 -23.44 -8.68
CA ASP A 18 3.90 -24.58 -8.28
C ASP A 18 3.72 -25.74 -9.27
N PHE A 19 4.61 -26.73 -9.25
CA PHE A 19 4.58 -27.83 -10.22
C PHE A 19 4.08 -29.14 -9.61
N ASP A 20 4.84 -29.72 -8.68
CA ASP A 20 4.48 -30.97 -8.01
C ASP A 20 3.18 -30.80 -7.25
N HIS A 21 2.32 -31.83 -7.28
CA HIS A 21 0.98 -31.81 -6.71
C HIS A 21 0.09 -30.60 -7.10
N THR A 22 0.51 -29.78 -8.06
CA THR A 22 -0.23 -28.58 -8.49
C THR A 22 -0.54 -28.66 -9.98
N VAL A 23 0.47 -28.63 -10.86
CA VAL A 23 0.29 -28.84 -12.31
C VAL A 23 0.21 -30.33 -12.62
N VAL A 24 1.08 -31.13 -12.01
CA VAL A 24 1.01 -32.60 -12.07
C VAL A 24 0.41 -33.14 -10.78
N ASP A 25 -0.26 -34.29 -10.83
CA ASP A 25 -0.95 -34.88 -9.69
C ASP A 25 -0.08 -35.86 -8.89
N CYS A 26 1.22 -35.57 -8.82
CA CYS A 26 2.20 -36.37 -8.10
C CYS A 26 3.41 -35.52 -7.69
N ASN A 27 4.25 -36.06 -6.81
CA ASN A 27 5.59 -35.53 -6.54
C ASN A 27 6.60 -36.13 -7.53
N THR A 28 7.12 -35.33 -8.45
CA THR A 28 8.08 -35.79 -9.47
C THR A 28 9.38 -36.32 -8.87
N ASP A 29 9.83 -35.74 -7.75
CA ASP A 29 11.02 -36.20 -7.04
C ASP A 29 10.84 -37.57 -6.38
N GLU A 30 9.61 -38.07 -6.26
CA GLU A 30 9.33 -39.41 -5.72
C GLU A 30 9.02 -40.44 -6.83
N VAL A 31 8.12 -40.09 -7.75
CA VAL A 31 7.62 -41.05 -8.76
C VAL A 31 8.68 -41.40 -9.80
N VAL A 32 9.53 -40.44 -10.19
CA VAL A 32 10.58 -40.67 -11.19
C VAL A 32 11.66 -41.61 -10.63
N PRO A 33 12.25 -41.36 -9.43
CA PRO A 33 13.13 -42.34 -8.79
C PRO A 33 12.50 -43.70 -8.55
N GLN A 34 11.22 -43.75 -8.17
CA GLN A 34 10.53 -45.01 -7.95
C GLN A 34 10.44 -45.84 -9.25
N TYR A 35 10.09 -45.21 -10.36
CA TYR A 35 10.04 -45.85 -11.68
C TYR A 35 11.42 -46.36 -12.12
N LEU A 36 12.48 -45.60 -11.83
CA LEU A 36 13.87 -45.98 -12.09
C LEU A 36 14.43 -47.04 -11.12
N GLY A 37 13.62 -47.58 -10.21
CA GLY A 37 14.03 -48.60 -9.25
C GLY A 37 14.93 -48.08 -8.13
N ARG A 38 14.90 -46.76 -7.84
CA ARG A 38 15.73 -46.10 -6.82
C ARG A 38 14.94 -45.56 -5.63
N GLY A 39 13.64 -45.84 -5.53
CA GLY A 39 12.80 -45.38 -4.41
C GLY A 39 13.31 -45.84 -3.02
N ASP A 40 13.78 -47.09 -2.89
CA ASP A 40 14.36 -47.58 -1.62
C ASP A 40 15.67 -46.86 -1.28
N PHE A 41 16.50 -46.59 -2.28
CA PHE A 41 17.74 -45.84 -2.09
C PHE A 41 17.46 -44.39 -1.65
N GLN A 42 16.48 -43.73 -2.26
CA GLN A 42 16.06 -42.39 -1.86
C GLN A 42 15.51 -42.37 -0.42
N ARG A 43 14.67 -43.34 -0.04
CA ARG A 43 14.18 -43.48 1.35
C ARG A 43 15.31 -43.67 2.34
N ALA A 44 16.32 -44.47 1.99
CA ALA A 44 17.50 -44.68 2.84
C ALA A 44 18.29 -43.38 3.04
N LEU A 45 18.43 -42.54 2.00
CA LEU A 45 19.08 -41.23 2.10
C LEU A 45 18.27 -40.23 2.94
N LEU A 46 16.94 -40.21 2.78
CA LEU A 46 16.05 -39.36 3.58
C LEU A 46 16.03 -39.75 5.07
N ALA A 47 16.24 -41.03 5.39
CA ALA A 47 16.27 -41.55 6.75
C ALA A 47 17.66 -41.50 7.42
N ALA A 48 18.69 -40.97 6.75
CA ALA A 48 20.05 -40.92 7.27
C ALA A 48 20.14 -40.03 8.53
N GLU A 49 20.99 -40.43 9.49
CA GLU A 49 21.20 -39.68 10.75
C GLU A 49 21.71 -38.25 10.52
N THR A 50 22.50 -38.04 9.46
CA THR A 50 22.93 -36.72 9.03
C THR A 50 21.95 -36.20 7.96
N PRO A 51 21.14 -35.17 8.26
CA PRO A 51 20.15 -34.65 7.32
C PRO A 51 20.83 -34.08 6.08
N MET A 52 20.48 -34.62 4.91
CA MET A 52 20.90 -34.11 3.61
C MET A 52 19.87 -33.12 3.04
N GLN A 53 20.36 -32.14 2.27
CA GLN A 53 19.51 -31.26 1.47
C GLN A 53 18.74 -32.06 0.40
N PRO A 54 17.42 -31.88 0.20
CA PRO A 54 16.61 -32.68 -0.72
C PRO A 54 17.13 -32.64 -2.16
N THR A 55 17.54 -31.47 -2.66
CA THR A 55 18.14 -31.36 -4.00
C THR A 55 19.40 -32.22 -4.14
N ASN A 56 20.22 -32.35 -3.09
CA ASN A 56 21.39 -33.22 -3.10
C ASN A 56 21.03 -34.71 -3.04
N ILE A 57 19.91 -35.05 -2.37
CA ILE A 57 19.38 -36.42 -2.38
C ILE A 57 18.93 -36.77 -3.80
N VAL A 58 18.14 -35.90 -4.43
CA VAL A 58 17.68 -36.07 -5.82
C VAL A 58 18.87 -36.15 -6.77
N ASP A 59 19.87 -35.28 -6.64
CA ASP A 59 21.14 -35.33 -7.39
C ASP A 59 21.80 -36.71 -7.29
N ALA A 60 21.98 -37.24 -6.07
CA ALA A 60 22.62 -38.53 -5.84
C ALA A 60 21.81 -39.72 -6.38
N VAL A 61 20.48 -39.62 -6.32
CA VAL A 61 19.55 -40.64 -6.84
C VAL A 61 19.60 -40.70 -8.37
N LEU A 62 19.57 -39.53 -9.02
CA LEU A 62 19.49 -39.42 -10.48
C LEU A 62 20.85 -39.52 -11.19
N ALA A 63 21.96 -39.24 -10.50
CA ALA A 63 23.30 -39.18 -11.08
C ALA A 63 23.70 -40.36 -12.00
N PRO A 64 23.27 -41.63 -11.77
CA PRO A 64 23.65 -42.74 -12.63
C PRO A 64 22.90 -42.87 -13.97
N PHE A 65 21.83 -42.09 -14.19
CA PHE A 65 20.99 -42.22 -15.38
C PHE A 65 21.34 -41.20 -16.44
N SER A 66 21.14 -41.55 -17.71
CA SER A 66 21.22 -40.59 -18.81
C SER A 66 19.96 -39.73 -18.88
N ARG A 67 20.07 -38.57 -19.55
CA ARG A 67 18.93 -37.70 -19.85
C ARG A 67 17.77 -38.46 -20.50
N GLU A 68 18.04 -39.31 -21.48
CA GLU A 68 17.02 -40.08 -22.21
C GLU A 68 16.26 -41.04 -21.28
N GLN A 69 16.96 -41.69 -20.34
CA GLN A 69 16.33 -42.57 -19.34
C GLN A 69 15.45 -41.78 -18.37
N LEU A 70 15.89 -40.59 -17.98
CA LEU A 70 15.11 -39.70 -17.13
C LEU A 70 13.86 -39.17 -17.85
N GLU A 71 13.99 -38.79 -19.12
CA GLU A 71 12.87 -38.34 -19.95
C GLU A 71 11.83 -39.45 -20.15
N ASP A 72 12.25 -40.69 -20.44
CA ASP A 72 11.37 -41.87 -20.53
C ASP A 72 10.66 -42.17 -19.19
N ALA A 73 11.38 -42.03 -18.08
CA ALA A 73 10.80 -42.21 -16.75
C ALA A 73 9.75 -41.15 -16.44
N VAL A 74 9.98 -39.88 -16.80
CA VAL A 74 9.01 -38.80 -16.63
C VAL A 74 7.74 -39.10 -17.42
N GLU A 75 7.85 -39.42 -18.71
CA GLU A 75 6.68 -39.70 -19.57
C GLU A 75 5.81 -40.85 -19.04
N LYS A 76 6.43 -41.87 -18.44
CA LYS A 76 5.72 -43.08 -17.99
C LYS A 76 5.22 -43.04 -16.56
N SER A 77 5.79 -42.18 -15.71
CA SER A 77 5.49 -42.17 -14.26
C SER A 77 4.76 -40.91 -13.78
N VAL A 78 4.97 -39.76 -14.44
CA VAL A 78 4.37 -38.50 -14.01
C VAL A 78 2.94 -38.40 -14.54
N VAL A 79 1.98 -38.25 -13.64
CA VAL A 79 0.55 -38.18 -13.94
C VAL A 79 0.03 -36.76 -13.80
N MET A 80 -0.96 -36.39 -14.62
CA MET A 80 -1.65 -35.10 -14.58
C MET A 80 -3.16 -35.32 -14.49
N ASP A 81 -3.86 -34.50 -13.70
CA ASP A 81 -5.32 -34.50 -13.66
C ASP A 81 -5.87 -34.25 -15.08
N ALA A 82 -6.84 -35.07 -15.51
CA ALA A 82 -7.39 -35.01 -16.86
C ALA A 82 -8.01 -33.64 -17.22
N GLY A 83 -8.45 -32.86 -16.23
CA GLY A 83 -8.99 -31.51 -16.41
C GLY A 83 -7.92 -30.40 -16.39
N MET A 84 -6.67 -30.68 -16.00
CA MET A 84 -5.61 -29.66 -15.94
C MET A 84 -5.31 -29.01 -17.31
N PRO A 85 -5.29 -29.74 -18.44
CA PRO A 85 -5.19 -29.13 -19.76
C PRO A 85 -6.25 -28.06 -20.04
N ASP A 86 -7.47 -28.17 -19.48
CA ASP A 86 -8.53 -27.18 -19.69
C ASP A 86 -8.23 -25.84 -18.99
N ILE A 87 -7.50 -25.86 -17.88
CA ILE A 87 -7.03 -24.63 -17.22
C ILE A 87 -6.05 -23.90 -18.13
N PHE A 88 -5.06 -24.60 -18.67
CA PHE A 88 -4.11 -23.98 -19.60
C PHE A 88 -4.83 -23.51 -20.87
N ARG A 89 -5.76 -24.27 -21.44
CA ARG A 89 -6.59 -23.81 -22.58
C ARG A 89 -7.37 -22.55 -22.24
N PHE A 90 -7.95 -22.46 -21.04
CA PHE A 90 -8.63 -21.25 -20.59
C PHE A 90 -7.67 -20.06 -20.50
N LEU A 91 -6.48 -20.22 -19.89
CA LEU A 91 -5.49 -19.16 -19.79
C LEU A 91 -4.96 -18.71 -21.18
N LEU A 92 -4.73 -19.66 -22.09
CA LEU A 92 -4.38 -19.36 -23.48
C LEU A 92 -5.52 -18.64 -24.20
N GLN A 93 -6.76 -19.04 -23.98
CA GLN A 93 -7.93 -18.35 -24.53
C GLN A 93 -8.02 -16.91 -24.00
N GLN A 94 -7.73 -16.67 -22.72
CA GLN A 94 -7.65 -15.33 -22.16
C GLN A 94 -6.54 -14.51 -22.84
N GLN A 95 -5.34 -15.09 -23.04
CA GLN A 95 -4.26 -14.44 -23.80
C GLN A 95 -4.67 -14.09 -25.24
N GLN A 96 -5.40 -14.98 -25.93
CA GLN A 96 -5.79 -14.82 -27.33
C GLN A 96 -7.00 -13.89 -27.54
N GLN A 97 -8.05 -13.99 -26.71
CA GLN A 97 -9.21 -13.10 -26.79
C GLN A 97 -8.80 -11.64 -26.60
N GLN A 98 -7.78 -11.39 -25.78
CA GLN A 98 -7.22 -10.06 -25.58
C GLN A 98 -6.45 -9.54 -26.80
N GLN A 99 -5.86 -10.43 -27.61
CA GLN A 99 -5.22 -10.08 -28.89
C GLN A 99 -6.25 -9.82 -30.01
N GLN A 100 -7.39 -10.53 -30.02
CA GLN A 100 -8.41 -10.42 -31.08
C GLN A 100 -9.44 -9.30 -30.89
N ARG A 101 -9.69 -8.82 -29.67
CA ARG A 101 -10.67 -7.75 -29.37
C ARG A 101 -10.35 -6.35 -29.97
N ARG A 102 -9.25 -6.19 -30.71
CA ARG A 102 -8.88 -4.93 -31.38
C ARG A 102 -8.66 -5.16 -32.88
N GLY A 103 -9.77 -5.25 -33.62
CA GLY A 103 -9.80 -5.25 -35.08
C GLY A 103 -9.82 -3.84 -35.66
N ALA A 104 -8.66 -3.21 -35.80
CA ALA A 104 -8.40 -2.21 -36.84
C ALA A 104 -6.90 -2.27 -37.21
N PRO A 105 -6.52 -2.29 -38.51
CA PRO A 105 -5.16 -2.63 -38.94
C PRO A 105 -4.16 -1.46 -38.90
N ASP A 106 -4.48 -0.33 -38.26
CA ASP A 106 -3.62 0.85 -38.29
C ASP A 106 -3.06 1.19 -36.91
N GLU A 107 -1.79 1.61 -36.90
CA GLU A 107 -0.92 1.96 -35.76
C GLU A 107 -0.12 0.79 -35.13
N GLY A 108 1.13 0.64 -35.61
CA GLY A 108 2.14 -0.31 -35.14
C GLY A 108 2.71 -0.08 -33.74
N VAL A 109 1.86 -0.09 -32.71
CA VAL A 109 2.29 -0.21 -31.31
C VAL A 109 2.41 -1.69 -30.98
N ALA A 110 3.64 -2.15 -30.68
CA ALA A 110 3.92 -3.55 -30.35
C ALA A 110 2.99 -4.07 -29.23
N THR A 111 2.26 -5.14 -29.53
CA THR A 111 1.29 -5.79 -28.64
C THR A 111 1.98 -6.42 -27.43
N ARG A 112 1.61 -6.00 -26.21
CA ARG A 112 2.15 -6.58 -24.96
C ARG A 112 1.15 -7.54 -24.31
N PRO A 113 1.64 -8.63 -23.68
CA PRO A 113 0.77 -9.58 -22.99
C PRO A 113 0.07 -8.90 -21.82
N GLN A 114 -1.22 -9.21 -21.60
CA GLN A 114 -1.94 -8.86 -20.37
C GLN A 114 -2.01 -10.06 -19.41
N LEU A 115 -1.54 -11.24 -19.82
CA LEU A 115 -1.42 -12.42 -18.97
C LEU A 115 -0.05 -13.03 -19.17
N GLU A 116 0.75 -13.12 -18.12
CA GLU A 116 2.00 -13.88 -18.09
C GLU A 116 1.82 -15.11 -17.19
N ILE A 117 2.24 -16.27 -17.69
CA ILE A 117 2.22 -17.53 -16.95
C ILE A 117 3.66 -17.88 -16.59
N ALA A 118 3.93 -18.19 -15.33
CA ALA A 118 5.22 -18.61 -14.84
C ALA A 118 5.10 -19.85 -13.95
N ILE A 119 6.18 -20.63 -13.87
CA ILE A 119 6.30 -21.76 -12.95
C ILE A 119 7.41 -21.46 -11.94
N ALA A 120 7.15 -21.70 -10.66
CA ALA A 120 8.09 -21.55 -9.56
C ALA A 120 8.01 -22.77 -8.63
N SER A 121 8.87 -23.76 -8.87
CA SER A 121 8.78 -25.08 -8.22
C SER A 121 10.12 -25.68 -7.85
N ASP A 122 10.18 -26.33 -6.68
CA ASP A 122 11.34 -27.07 -6.19
C ASP A 122 11.68 -28.32 -7.01
N ALA A 123 10.78 -28.74 -7.90
CA ALA A 123 11.00 -29.82 -8.85
C ALA A 123 12.24 -29.58 -9.72
N ASN A 124 12.68 -30.63 -10.41
CA ASN A 124 13.77 -30.56 -11.38
C ASN A 124 13.34 -29.93 -12.72
N MET A 125 14.17 -29.04 -13.29
CA MET A 125 13.88 -28.38 -14.57
C MET A 125 13.58 -29.35 -15.71
N LEU A 126 14.34 -30.46 -15.82
CA LEU A 126 14.11 -31.50 -16.83
C LEU A 126 12.73 -32.15 -16.65
N PHE A 127 12.34 -32.43 -15.40
CA PHE A 127 11.05 -33.06 -15.11
C PHE A 127 9.89 -32.14 -15.47
N ILE A 128 10.01 -30.84 -15.16
CA ILE A 128 9.02 -29.84 -15.53
C ILE A 128 8.89 -29.75 -17.06
N GLU A 129 9.99 -29.52 -17.77
CA GLU A 129 9.95 -29.34 -19.22
C GLU A 129 9.40 -30.57 -19.94
N LYS A 130 9.85 -31.76 -19.54
CA LYS A 130 9.43 -33.00 -20.19
C LYS A 130 7.97 -33.34 -19.89
N SER A 131 7.50 -33.09 -18.67
CA SER A 131 6.09 -33.26 -18.31
C SER A 131 5.18 -32.30 -19.09
N ILE A 132 5.61 -31.05 -19.29
CA ILE A 132 4.87 -30.08 -20.11
C ILE A 132 4.83 -30.53 -21.58
N GLU A 133 5.96 -30.97 -22.14
CA GLU A 133 6.03 -31.47 -23.51
C GLU A 133 5.09 -32.68 -23.73
N HIS A 134 5.02 -33.58 -22.75
CA HIS A 134 4.20 -34.78 -22.85
C HIS A 134 2.70 -34.50 -22.66
N HIS A 135 2.32 -33.82 -21.57
CA HIS A 135 0.92 -33.70 -21.16
C HIS A 135 0.20 -32.47 -21.75
N ILE A 136 0.90 -31.35 -21.90
CA ILE A 136 0.35 -30.07 -22.35
C ILE A 136 1.26 -29.34 -23.36
N PRO A 137 1.71 -30.00 -24.45
CA PRO A 137 2.67 -29.41 -25.40
C PRO A 137 2.19 -28.08 -25.98
N PHE A 138 0.88 -27.94 -26.18
CA PHE A 138 0.25 -26.72 -26.68
C PHE A 138 0.45 -25.50 -25.76
N ALA A 139 0.75 -25.68 -24.48
CA ALA A 139 0.90 -24.62 -23.50
C ALA A 139 2.35 -24.13 -23.32
N ARG A 140 3.36 -24.87 -23.78
CA ARG A 140 4.78 -24.55 -23.53
C ARG A 140 5.19 -23.15 -23.96
N HIS A 141 4.66 -22.67 -25.09
CA HIS A 141 4.96 -21.34 -25.64
C HIS A 141 4.26 -20.20 -24.89
N ALA A 142 3.20 -20.51 -24.12
CA ALA A 142 2.47 -19.54 -23.31
C ALA A 142 3.10 -19.34 -21.92
N ILE A 143 3.90 -20.29 -21.46
CA ILE A 143 4.66 -20.20 -20.20
C ILE A 143 5.90 -19.33 -20.45
N ALA A 144 5.88 -18.13 -19.88
CA ALA A 144 6.89 -17.12 -20.09
C ALA A 144 8.22 -17.46 -19.39
N GLN A 145 8.16 -17.98 -18.16
CA GLN A 145 9.34 -18.23 -17.32
C GLN A 145 9.14 -19.48 -16.45
N ILE A 146 10.21 -20.26 -16.26
CA ILE A 146 10.26 -21.41 -15.34
C ILE A 146 11.45 -21.20 -14.41
N HIS A 147 11.19 -21.19 -13.09
CA HIS A 147 12.17 -21.05 -12.03
C HIS A 147 12.17 -22.34 -11.20
N SER A 148 13.25 -23.10 -11.25
CA SER A 148 13.34 -24.45 -10.71
C SER A 148 14.81 -24.90 -10.61
N ASN A 149 15.07 -25.98 -9.88
CA ASN A 149 16.41 -26.56 -9.75
C ASN A 149 16.97 -27.00 -11.10
N SER A 150 18.15 -26.46 -11.45
CA SER A 150 18.77 -26.64 -12.77
C SER A 150 19.21 -28.08 -13.01
N PHE A 151 19.14 -28.54 -14.26
CA PHE A 151 19.67 -29.84 -14.69
C PHE A 151 20.87 -29.65 -15.63
N HIS A 152 21.91 -30.45 -15.42
CA HIS A 152 23.14 -30.41 -16.22
C HIS A 152 23.61 -31.82 -16.61
N ASP A 153 23.95 -31.98 -17.88
CA ASP A 153 24.67 -33.15 -18.37
C ASP A 153 26.16 -33.04 -18.04
N VAL A 154 26.76 -34.10 -17.47
CA VAL A 154 28.20 -34.15 -17.16
C VAL A 154 28.89 -35.19 -18.04
N PHE A 155 29.89 -34.70 -18.77
CA PHE A 155 30.75 -35.50 -19.63
C PHE A 155 32.06 -35.83 -18.90
N ASP A 156 32.42 -37.11 -18.84
CA ASP A 156 33.71 -37.57 -18.30
C ASP A 156 34.45 -38.32 -19.41
N GLY A 157 35.59 -37.79 -19.84
CA GLY A 157 36.41 -38.40 -20.89
C GLY A 157 35.75 -38.51 -22.29
N GLY A 158 34.71 -37.71 -22.57
CA GLY A 158 33.98 -37.74 -23.85
C GLY A 158 32.80 -38.71 -23.89
N GLU A 159 32.55 -39.47 -22.83
CA GLU A 159 31.35 -40.28 -22.65
C GLU A 159 30.39 -39.60 -21.66
N LEU A 160 29.09 -39.59 -21.99
CA LEU A 160 28.02 -39.10 -21.12
C LEU A 160 27.86 -40.09 -19.95
N ARG A 161 28.35 -39.74 -18.74
CA ARG A 161 28.41 -40.70 -17.62
C ARG A 161 27.62 -40.28 -16.38
N ARG A 162 27.25 -39.01 -16.20
CA ARG A 162 26.48 -38.53 -15.03
C ARG A 162 25.57 -37.35 -15.35
N CYS A 163 24.43 -37.23 -14.66
CA CYS A 163 23.60 -36.02 -14.63
C CYS A 163 23.73 -35.33 -13.27
N ARG A 164 23.58 -34.00 -13.23
CA ARG A 164 23.63 -33.21 -11.99
C ARG A 164 22.44 -32.28 -11.86
N VAL A 165 21.96 -32.12 -10.63
CA VAL A 165 20.93 -31.17 -10.25
C VAL A 165 21.54 -30.06 -9.40
N GLY A 166 21.36 -28.82 -9.85
CA GLY A 166 21.84 -27.62 -9.16
C GLY A 166 20.73 -26.98 -8.33
N TRP A 167 21.07 -26.56 -7.11
CA TRP A 167 20.14 -25.83 -6.27
C TRP A 167 19.95 -24.42 -6.80
N TYR A 168 18.70 -24.05 -7.10
CA TYR A 168 18.40 -22.78 -7.76
C TYR A 168 18.80 -21.54 -6.93
N GLU A 169 18.53 -21.57 -5.62
CA GLU A 169 18.81 -20.46 -4.71
C GLU A 169 18.97 -20.98 -3.28
N ALA A 170 20.22 -21.27 -2.88
CA ALA A 170 20.54 -21.85 -1.57
C ALA A 170 20.24 -20.90 -0.40
N ALA A 171 20.24 -19.58 -0.66
CA ALA A 171 19.92 -18.55 0.32
C ALA A 171 18.43 -18.20 0.27
N GLY A 172 17.70 -18.55 1.34
CA GLY A 172 16.33 -18.09 1.56
C GLY A 172 16.25 -16.57 1.75
N HIS A 173 15.12 -16.10 2.29
CA HIS A 173 14.94 -14.71 2.66
C HIS A 173 14.70 -14.58 4.16
N ASN A 174 14.85 -13.37 4.72
CA ASN A 174 14.80 -13.16 6.16
C ASN A 174 13.36 -13.19 6.75
N CYS A 175 12.63 -14.30 6.61
CA CYS A 175 11.34 -14.52 7.28
C CYS A 175 11.33 -15.82 8.08
N PRO A 176 10.41 -15.98 9.06
CA PRO A 176 10.33 -17.20 9.87
C PRO A 176 10.18 -18.50 9.08
N ASN A 177 9.48 -18.46 7.93
CA ASN A 177 9.30 -19.65 7.07
C ASN A 177 10.59 -20.04 6.36
N CYS A 178 11.39 -19.06 5.94
CA CYS A 178 12.67 -19.29 5.25
C CYS A 178 13.88 -19.41 6.20
N ASN A 179 13.78 -18.86 7.42
CA ASN A 179 14.84 -18.86 8.44
C ASN A 179 14.68 -19.97 9.48
N GLY A 180 13.59 -20.75 9.42
CA GLY A 180 13.44 -21.96 10.21
C GLY A 180 14.66 -22.87 10.01
N LYS A 181 15.18 -23.45 11.11
CA LYS A 181 16.41 -24.25 11.09
C LYS A 181 16.32 -25.32 10.00
N ASN A 182 17.28 -25.30 9.06
CA ASN A 182 17.44 -26.19 7.90
C ASN A 182 16.56 -25.85 6.68
N HIS A 183 16.75 -24.69 6.04
CA HIS A 183 16.05 -24.36 4.79
C HIS A 183 16.37 -25.40 3.69
N LEU A 184 15.35 -26.12 3.21
CA LEU A 184 15.49 -27.20 2.22
C LEU A 184 15.05 -26.82 0.80
N ASN A 185 14.26 -25.75 0.66
CA ASN A 185 13.51 -25.43 -0.56
C ASN A 185 13.82 -24.01 -1.07
N MET A 186 13.40 -23.67 -2.27
CA MET A 186 13.56 -22.35 -2.89
C MET A 186 12.64 -21.31 -2.26
N CYS A 187 13.08 -20.05 -2.25
CA CYS A 187 12.28 -18.94 -1.75
C CYS A 187 11.33 -18.40 -2.83
N LYS A 188 10.08 -18.89 -2.85
CA LYS A 188 9.06 -18.48 -3.83
C LYS A 188 8.72 -16.98 -3.81
N SER A 189 8.82 -16.31 -2.66
CA SER A 189 8.68 -14.83 -2.59
C SER A 189 9.74 -14.09 -3.40
N ARG A 190 11.00 -14.56 -3.39
CA ARG A 190 12.10 -13.97 -4.17
C ARG A 190 11.89 -14.19 -5.67
N ILE A 191 11.32 -15.33 -6.04
CA ILE A 191 10.96 -15.63 -7.43
C ILE A 191 9.83 -14.70 -7.91
N VAL A 192 8.73 -14.59 -7.15
CA VAL A 192 7.61 -13.68 -7.50
C VAL A 192 8.08 -12.23 -7.61
N ALA A 193 8.94 -11.79 -6.69
CA ALA A 193 9.59 -10.48 -6.73
C ALA A 193 10.37 -10.25 -8.04
N ARG A 194 11.17 -11.24 -8.48
CA ARG A 194 11.92 -11.20 -9.74
C ARG A 194 11.00 -11.22 -10.97
N LEU A 195 9.93 -12.00 -10.93
CA LEU A 195 8.93 -12.04 -12.00
C LEU A 195 8.27 -10.66 -12.18
N LEU A 196 7.84 -10.01 -11.11
CA LEU A 196 7.30 -8.65 -11.17
C LEU A 196 8.32 -7.63 -11.69
N HIS A 197 9.61 -7.83 -11.41
CA HIS A 197 10.69 -6.98 -11.91
C HIS A 197 10.96 -7.20 -13.41
N ALA A 198 10.91 -8.44 -13.90
CA ALA A 198 11.13 -8.75 -15.31
C ALA A 198 9.87 -8.51 -16.17
N SER A 199 8.69 -8.51 -15.53
CA SER A 199 7.41 -8.36 -16.20
C SER A 199 7.23 -6.96 -16.77
N ARG A 200 6.55 -6.90 -17.92
CA ARG A 200 6.09 -5.65 -18.55
C ARG A 200 4.59 -5.45 -18.40
N LEU A 201 3.95 -6.26 -17.55
CA LEU A 201 2.55 -6.12 -17.19
C LEU A 201 2.32 -4.79 -16.47
N ILE A 202 1.18 -4.16 -16.75
CA ILE A 202 0.78 -2.93 -16.08
C ILE A 202 -0.15 -3.30 -14.95
N ASP A 203 0.25 -2.97 -13.73
CA ASP A 203 -0.57 -3.15 -12.54
C ASP A 203 -1.08 -4.60 -12.37
N PRO A 204 -0.22 -5.64 -12.47
CA PRO A 204 -0.67 -7.01 -12.48
C PRO A 204 -1.31 -7.43 -11.16
N THR A 205 -2.36 -8.25 -11.25
CA THR A 205 -2.88 -9.05 -10.15
C THR A 205 -2.21 -10.41 -10.17
N ILE A 206 -1.69 -10.84 -9.03
CA ILE A 206 -0.97 -12.10 -8.90
C ILE A 206 -2.00 -13.18 -8.58
N ILE A 207 -1.95 -14.29 -9.31
CA ILE A 207 -2.65 -15.52 -8.96
C ILE A 207 -1.59 -16.59 -8.74
N PHE A 208 -1.34 -16.92 -7.48
CA PHE A 208 -0.39 -17.96 -7.11
C PHE A 208 -1.14 -19.27 -6.84
N VAL A 209 -0.73 -20.38 -7.44
CA VAL A 209 -1.33 -21.71 -7.24
C VAL A 209 -0.28 -22.62 -6.62
N GLY A 210 -0.62 -23.30 -5.53
CA GLY A 210 0.31 -24.19 -4.84
C GLY A 210 -0.35 -25.08 -3.78
N ASP A 211 0.44 -25.95 -3.19
CA ASP A 211 0.01 -26.99 -2.24
C ASP A 211 0.96 -27.15 -1.03
N GLY A 212 2.22 -26.76 -1.17
CA GLY A 212 3.29 -27.04 -0.23
C GLY A 212 3.45 -26.02 0.90
N ALA A 213 4.25 -26.36 1.92
CA ALA A 213 4.54 -25.45 3.05
C ALA A 213 5.39 -24.22 2.64
N ASN A 214 6.25 -24.40 1.65
CA ASN A 214 7.05 -23.37 0.99
C ASN A 214 6.18 -22.32 0.25
N ASP A 215 4.96 -22.66 -0.18
CA ASP A 215 4.00 -21.73 -0.82
C ASP A 215 3.39 -20.72 0.15
N PHE A 216 3.54 -20.96 1.45
CA PHE A 216 3.10 -20.02 2.48
C PHE A 216 3.93 -18.74 2.48
N CYS A 217 5.17 -18.82 1.97
CA CYS A 217 6.12 -17.71 1.93
C CYS A 217 5.58 -16.50 1.11
N PRO A 218 5.09 -16.68 -0.14
CA PRO A 218 4.39 -15.62 -0.88
C PRO A 218 3.18 -15.02 -0.18
N VAL A 219 2.36 -15.85 0.49
CA VAL A 219 1.15 -15.39 1.22
C VAL A 219 1.50 -14.39 2.31
N LEU A 220 2.61 -14.63 3.02
CA LEU A 220 3.05 -13.79 4.13
C LEU A 220 3.79 -12.52 3.72
N ASN A 221 4.39 -12.49 2.51
CA ASN A 221 5.39 -11.47 2.17
C ASN A 221 5.09 -10.71 0.88
N MET A 222 4.35 -11.30 -0.07
CA MET A 222 4.20 -10.77 -1.44
C MET A 222 2.75 -10.54 -1.86
N LEU A 223 1.82 -11.45 -1.54
CA LEU A 223 0.46 -11.42 -2.08
C LEU A 223 -0.41 -10.38 -1.36
N ARG A 224 -0.76 -9.31 -2.08
CA ARG A 224 -1.50 -8.14 -1.57
C ARG A 224 -3.00 -8.44 -1.44
N PRO A 225 -3.81 -7.55 -0.82
CA PRO A 225 -5.25 -7.79 -0.64
C PRO A 225 -6.05 -8.03 -1.92
N ARG A 226 -5.58 -7.50 -3.06
CA ARG A 226 -6.19 -7.75 -4.38
C ARG A 226 -5.74 -9.05 -5.06
N ASP A 227 -4.64 -9.65 -4.61
CA ASP A 227 -4.04 -10.83 -5.22
C ASP A 227 -4.74 -12.11 -4.72
N TYR A 228 -4.51 -13.22 -5.42
CA TYR A 228 -5.13 -14.51 -5.14
C TYR A 228 -4.08 -15.58 -4.83
N PHE A 229 -4.39 -16.41 -3.84
CA PHE A 229 -3.73 -17.68 -3.57
C PHE A 229 -4.73 -18.82 -3.76
N LEU A 230 -4.42 -19.78 -4.65
CA LEU A 230 -5.25 -20.95 -4.93
C LEU A 230 -4.57 -22.18 -4.32
N GLY A 231 -4.94 -22.50 -3.08
CA GLY A 231 -4.32 -23.55 -2.27
C GLY A 231 -4.94 -24.93 -2.45
N ARG A 232 -4.13 -25.98 -2.56
CA ARG A 232 -4.65 -27.35 -2.65
C ARG A 232 -5.20 -27.84 -1.30
N ARG A 233 -6.47 -28.27 -1.29
CA ARG A 233 -7.18 -28.74 -0.09
C ARG A 233 -6.56 -30.04 0.44
N GLY A 234 -6.24 -30.07 1.74
CA GLY A 234 -5.71 -31.24 2.46
C GLY A 234 -4.19 -31.38 2.45
N PHE A 235 -3.51 -30.54 1.67
CA PHE A 235 -2.07 -30.46 1.60
C PHE A 235 -1.50 -29.56 2.71
N ALA A 236 -0.17 -29.48 2.77
CA ALA A 236 0.54 -28.75 3.84
C ALA A 236 0.09 -27.28 3.93
N ILE A 237 -0.11 -26.62 2.79
CA ILE A 237 -0.55 -25.23 2.77
C ILE A 237 -1.91 -25.01 3.42
N HIS A 238 -2.85 -25.95 3.23
CA HIS A 238 -4.18 -25.86 3.83
C HIS A 238 -4.10 -25.94 5.36
N ARG A 239 -3.23 -26.80 5.90
CA ARG A 239 -3.02 -26.94 7.35
C ARG A 239 -2.38 -25.68 7.95
N LEU A 240 -1.42 -25.08 7.27
CA LEU A 240 -0.79 -23.83 7.71
C LEU A 240 -1.77 -22.65 7.71
N LEU A 241 -2.57 -22.53 6.65
CA LEU A 241 -3.59 -21.49 6.53
C LEU A 241 -4.76 -21.67 7.50
N SER A 242 -4.93 -22.86 8.08
CA SER A 242 -5.98 -23.18 9.06
C SER A 242 -5.45 -23.41 10.48
N ASP A 243 -4.19 -23.07 10.79
CA ASP A 243 -3.64 -23.23 12.14
C ASP A 243 -4.14 -22.10 13.08
N GLU A 244 -4.67 -22.47 14.26
CA GLU A 244 -5.19 -21.51 15.27
C GLU A 244 -4.06 -20.81 16.01
N ARG A 245 -2.91 -21.45 16.05
CA ARG A 245 -1.74 -20.98 16.79
C ARG A 245 -0.84 -20.10 15.92
N SER A 246 -1.06 -20.09 14.61
CA SER A 246 -0.30 -19.24 13.70
C SER A 246 -0.77 -17.79 13.81
N ALA A 247 0.08 -16.94 14.40
CA ALA A 247 -0.10 -15.48 14.36
C ALA A 247 0.18 -14.89 12.96
N ALA A 248 0.69 -15.70 12.02
CA ALA A 248 1.02 -15.29 10.67
C ALA A 248 -0.12 -15.73 9.73
N GLY A 249 -1.04 -14.81 9.43
CA GLY A 249 -2.04 -14.99 8.38
C GLY A 249 -1.65 -14.29 7.08
N GLY A 250 -2.39 -14.52 6.00
CA GLY A 250 -2.28 -13.72 4.78
C GLY A 250 -3.26 -12.55 4.79
N CYS A 251 -3.06 -11.58 3.89
CA CYS A 251 -4.07 -10.55 3.58
C CYS A 251 -4.70 -10.71 2.19
N CYS A 252 -4.18 -11.60 1.35
CA CYS A 252 -4.69 -11.87 0.00
C CYS A 252 -5.98 -12.71 0.02
N ARG A 253 -6.66 -12.73 -1.12
CA ARG A 253 -7.81 -13.62 -1.32
C ARG A 253 -7.31 -15.05 -1.45
N VAL A 254 -7.89 -15.97 -0.70
CA VAL A 254 -7.50 -17.38 -0.75
C VAL A 254 -8.68 -18.22 -1.19
N ASP A 255 -8.50 -19.06 -2.21
CA ASP A 255 -9.44 -20.08 -2.66
C ASP A 255 -8.82 -21.48 -2.54
N LEU A 256 -9.61 -22.50 -2.21
CA LEU A 256 -9.18 -23.88 -2.01
C LEU A 256 -9.75 -24.77 -3.10
N TRP A 257 -8.92 -25.65 -3.65
CA TRP A 257 -9.30 -26.59 -4.72
C TRP A 257 -8.87 -28.02 -4.40
N SER A 258 -9.64 -29.01 -4.84
CA SER A 258 -9.29 -30.43 -4.72
C SER A 258 -8.98 -31.13 -6.05
N ASN A 259 -9.45 -30.58 -7.18
CA ASN A 259 -9.28 -31.13 -8.52
C ASN A 259 -9.23 -30.00 -9.56
N ALA A 260 -8.84 -30.31 -10.80
CA ALA A 260 -8.68 -29.32 -11.85
C ALA A 260 -9.98 -28.56 -12.20
N ASN A 261 -11.16 -29.18 -12.06
CA ASN A 261 -12.42 -28.49 -12.34
C ASN A 261 -12.70 -27.39 -11.30
N GLU A 262 -12.52 -27.66 -10.01
CA GLU A 262 -12.64 -26.63 -8.96
C GLU A 262 -11.64 -25.48 -9.20
N LEU A 263 -10.39 -25.82 -9.53
CA LEU A 263 -9.34 -24.85 -9.82
C LEU A 263 -9.70 -23.97 -11.03
N LEU A 264 -10.26 -24.54 -12.10
CA LEU A 264 -10.76 -23.80 -13.26
C LEU A 264 -11.88 -22.82 -12.88
N GLN A 265 -12.80 -23.21 -11.98
CA GLN A 265 -13.85 -22.30 -11.51
C GLN A 265 -13.25 -21.14 -10.70
N SER A 266 -12.25 -21.39 -9.86
CA SER A 266 -11.54 -20.33 -9.14
C SER A 266 -10.86 -19.35 -10.10
N PHE A 267 -10.21 -19.84 -11.16
CA PHE A 267 -9.65 -18.97 -12.21
C PHE A 267 -10.72 -18.13 -12.90
N LYS A 268 -11.86 -18.73 -13.29
CA LYS A 268 -12.97 -18.02 -13.92
C LYS A 268 -13.51 -16.90 -13.03
N ARG A 269 -13.69 -17.16 -11.73
CA ARG A 269 -14.11 -16.14 -10.75
C ARG A 269 -13.06 -15.04 -10.58
N ALA A 270 -11.80 -15.42 -10.35
CA ALA A 270 -10.71 -14.48 -10.13
C ALA A 270 -10.47 -13.54 -11.33
N MET A 271 -10.74 -14.04 -12.55
CA MET A 271 -10.63 -13.30 -13.81
C MET A 271 -11.97 -12.72 -14.30
N ASP A 272 -13.08 -12.87 -13.56
CA ASP A 272 -14.39 -12.34 -13.92
C ASP A 272 -14.40 -10.81 -13.83
N PRO A 273 -14.70 -10.05 -14.90
CA PRO A 273 -14.84 -8.60 -14.83
C PRO A 273 -15.81 -8.08 -13.75
N ALA A 274 -16.85 -8.83 -13.41
CA ALA A 274 -17.88 -8.39 -12.46
C ALA A 274 -17.39 -8.37 -11.00
N GLU A 275 -16.46 -9.27 -10.65
CA GLU A 275 -15.88 -9.41 -9.30
C GLU A 275 -14.67 -8.47 -9.06
N ARG A 276 -14.34 -7.67 -10.07
CA ARG A 276 -13.12 -6.85 -10.10
C ARG A 276 -13.50 -5.39 -10.03
N LEU A 277 -12.74 -4.64 -9.24
CA LEU A 277 -12.71 -3.19 -9.44
C LEU A 277 -12.19 -2.93 -10.86
N PRO A 278 -12.70 -1.90 -11.55
CA PRO A 278 -12.08 -1.39 -12.76
C PRO A 278 -10.59 -1.21 -12.52
N THR A 279 -9.78 -1.50 -13.54
CA THR A 279 -8.35 -1.17 -13.51
C THR A 279 -8.15 0.32 -13.23
N LEU A 280 -6.93 0.73 -12.88
CA LEU A 280 -6.54 2.15 -12.87
C LEU A 280 -7.28 2.88 -13.99
N ALA A 281 -8.10 3.88 -13.64
CA ALA A 281 -8.68 4.74 -14.66
C ALA A 281 -7.49 5.43 -15.32
N ARG A 282 -7.33 5.15 -16.61
CA ARG A 282 -6.16 5.59 -17.35
C ARG A 282 -6.43 6.99 -17.85
N PHE A 283 -6.11 8.00 -17.03
CA PHE A 283 -6.32 9.41 -17.39
C PHE A 283 -5.63 9.74 -18.71
N ARG A 284 -6.42 10.08 -19.73
CA ARG A 284 -5.93 10.93 -20.81
C ARG A 284 -5.98 12.36 -20.32
N ASP A 285 -4.97 13.17 -20.61
CA ASP A 285 -5.13 14.63 -20.56
C ASP A 285 -6.18 15.01 -21.62
N VAL A 286 -7.45 15.13 -21.20
CA VAL A 286 -8.54 15.44 -22.14
C VAL A 286 -8.52 16.92 -22.50
N GLY A 287 -7.99 17.75 -21.62
CA GLY A 287 -7.98 19.20 -21.78
C GLY A 287 -6.87 19.90 -20.97
N PRO A 288 -6.43 21.10 -21.39
CA PRO A 288 -5.38 21.87 -20.70
C PRO A 288 -5.80 22.43 -19.32
N ARG A 289 -7.05 22.21 -18.91
CA ARG A 289 -7.65 22.72 -17.66
C ARG A 289 -7.91 21.63 -16.62
N GLU A 290 -7.68 20.36 -16.96
CA GLU A 290 -7.78 19.26 -16.03
C GLU A 290 -6.80 19.47 -14.87
N PHE A 291 -7.25 19.17 -13.65
CA PHE A 291 -6.47 19.53 -12.46
C PHE A 291 -5.12 18.81 -12.39
N ARG A 292 -5.03 17.58 -12.93
CA ARG A 292 -3.76 16.87 -13.17
C ARG A 292 -2.82 17.69 -14.02
N THR A 293 -3.26 18.10 -15.22
CA THR A 293 -2.45 18.85 -16.18
C THR A 293 -1.99 20.18 -15.57
N VAL A 294 -2.86 20.89 -14.84
CA VAL A 294 -2.49 22.11 -14.10
C VAL A 294 -1.44 21.82 -13.02
N THR A 295 -1.59 20.71 -12.29
CA THR A 295 -0.66 20.34 -11.23
C THR A 295 0.73 20.04 -11.77
N LEU A 296 0.82 19.26 -12.85
CA LEU A 296 2.10 18.93 -13.50
C LEU A 296 2.74 20.15 -14.18
N LEU A 297 1.96 20.95 -14.92
CA LEU A 297 2.51 22.07 -15.71
C LEU A 297 2.82 23.32 -14.90
N GLN A 298 2.09 23.55 -13.80
CA GLN A 298 2.19 24.81 -13.04
C GLN A 298 2.59 24.61 -11.59
N ARG A 299 1.88 23.76 -10.84
CA ARG A 299 2.06 23.67 -9.38
C ARG A 299 3.38 23.00 -9.00
N VAL A 300 3.71 21.87 -9.64
CA VAL A 300 4.97 21.16 -9.42
C VAL A 300 6.18 22.05 -9.68
N PRO A 301 6.29 22.75 -10.83
CA PRO A 301 7.36 23.73 -11.05
C PRO A 301 7.42 24.85 -10.01
N GLN A 302 6.27 25.35 -9.53
CA GLN A 302 6.23 26.36 -8.47
C GLN A 302 6.71 25.82 -7.11
N VAL A 303 6.42 24.56 -6.80
CA VAL A 303 6.97 23.88 -5.59
C VAL A 303 8.48 23.80 -5.73
N LEU A 304 9.00 23.25 -6.85
CA LEU A 304 10.43 23.14 -7.09
C LEU A 304 11.16 24.48 -6.98
N ALA A 305 10.65 25.54 -7.61
CA ALA A 305 11.26 26.86 -7.57
C ALA A 305 11.34 27.43 -6.14
N ARG A 306 10.28 27.23 -5.34
CA ARG A 306 10.26 27.65 -3.93
C ARG A 306 11.24 26.82 -3.09
N THR A 307 11.19 25.49 -3.22
CA THR A 307 12.09 24.57 -2.52
C THR A 307 13.55 24.85 -2.83
N LEU A 308 13.90 25.08 -4.11
CA LEU A 308 15.26 25.44 -4.52
C LEU A 308 15.72 26.74 -3.88
N LYS A 309 14.88 27.78 -3.90
CA LYS A 309 15.21 29.08 -3.30
C LYS A 309 15.46 28.97 -1.79
N ALA A 310 14.65 28.17 -1.08
CA ALA A 310 14.79 28.00 0.36
C ALA A 310 15.99 27.13 0.78
N ASN A 311 16.48 26.28 -0.13
CA ASN A 311 17.52 25.28 0.16
C ASN A 311 18.83 25.48 -0.63
N GLU A 312 19.00 26.63 -1.29
CA GLU A 312 20.11 26.87 -2.22
C GLU A 312 21.50 26.65 -1.61
N THR A 313 21.69 26.97 -0.33
CA THR A 313 22.95 26.80 0.39
C THR A 313 23.23 25.37 0.83
N HIS A 314 22.26 24.47 0.69
CA HIS A 314 22.31 23.10 1.22
C HIS A 314 22.24 22.03 0.13
N ILE A 315 21.95 22.41 -1.12
CA ILE A 315 21.94 21.49 -2.25
C ILE A 315 23.24 21.58 -3.04
N THR A 316 23.66 20.46 -3.62
CA THR A 316 24.87 20.42 -4.46
C THR A 316 24.60 21.01 -5.85
N ALA A 317 25.66 21.36 -6.58
CA ALA A 317 25.55 21.81 -7.96
C ALA A 317 24.85 20.76 -8.85
N GLU A 318 25.12 19.47 -8.61
CA GLU A 318 24.48 18.37 -9.34
C GLU A 318 23.01 18.21 -8.96
N ALA A 319 22.67 18.29 -7.67
CA ALA A 319 21.28 18.31 -7.21
C ALA A 319 20.49 19.45 -7.87
N ARG A 320 21.06 20.66 -7.89
CA ARG A 320 20.45 21.83 -8.55
C ARG A 320 20.19 21.56 -10.03
N ARG A 321 21.19 21.06 -10.76
CA ARG A 321 21.09 20.71 -12.18
C ARG A 321 19.97 19.71 -12.44
N LEU A 322 19.86 18.66 -11.60
CA LEU A 322 18.85 17.61 -11.73
C LEU A 322 17.44 18.12 -11.41
N ILE A 323 17.28 18.98 -10.40
CA ILE A 323 16.00 19.59 -10.05
C ILE A 323 15.52 20.56 -11.15
N ASP A 324 16.42 21.38 -11.71
CA ASP A 324 16.11 22.26 -12.84
C ASP A 324 15.68 21.44 -14.07
N ALA A 325 16.40 20.35 -14.36
CA ALA A 325 16.05 19.41 -15.43
C ALA A 325 14.70 18.71 -15.17
N LEU A 326 14.39 18.35 -13.92
CA LEU A 326 13.11 17.78 -13.53
C LEU A 326 11.95 18.75 -13.74
N ALA A 327 12.14 20.02 -13.40
CA ALA A 327 11.16 21.09 -13.61
C ALA A 327 10.85 21.28 -15.10
N GLU A 328 11.90 21.31 -15.93
CA GLU A 328 11.77 21.43 -17.38
C GLU A 328 11.11 20.18 -17.99
N ALA A 329 11.55 18.99 -17.59
CA ALA A 329 11.02 17.72 -18.08
C ALA A 329 9.53 17.56 -17.78
N THR A 330 9.10 17.92 -16.56
CA THR A 330 7.69 17.86 -16.16
C THR A 330 6.85 18.87 -16.96
N ARG A 331 7.36 20.10 -17.17
CA ARG A 331 6.68 21.15 -17.95
C ARG A 331 6.50 20.78 -19.42
N ASN A 332 7.50 20.13 -20.00
CA ASN A 332 7.53 19.82 -21.43
C ASN A 332 6.98 18.42 -21.75
N ASN A 333 6.39 17.73 -20.77
CA ASN A 333 5.97 16.33 -20.91
C ASN A 333 7.10 15.45 -21.49
N ALA A 334 8.33 15.63 -21.00
CA ALA A 334 9.50 14.87 -21.45
C ALA A 334 9.55 13.48 -20.80
N ALA A 335 10.56 12.68 -21.16
CA ALA A 335 10.81 11.38 -20.56
C ALA A 335 11.04 11.49 -19.04
N VAL A 336 10.47 10.56 -18.31
CA VAL A 336 10.62 10.42 -16.87
C VAL A 336 12.04 9.99 -16.54
N ALA A 337 12.67 10.70 -15.60
CA ALA A 337 14.04 10.43 -15.21
C ALA A 337 14.15 9.15 -14.34
N PRO A 338 15.23 8.37 -14.49
CA PRO A 338 15.57 7.33 -13.53
C PRO A 338 15.96 7.94 -12.17
N LEU A 339 15.91 7.14 -11.12
CA LEU A 339 16.41 7.55 -9.80
C LEU A 339 17.94 7.70 -9.83
N PRO A 340 18.52 8.48 -8.92
CA PRO A 340 19.98 8.51 -8.78
C PRO A 340 20.58 7.11 -8.66
N GLY A 341 21.63 6.87 -9.45
CA GLY A 341 22.33 5.58 -9.51
C GLY A 341 21.66 4.52 -10.39
N GLN A 342 20.50 4.80 -10.99
CA GLN A 342 19.88 3.93 -11.98
C GLN A 342 20.24 4.38 -13.40
N GLN A 343 20.65 3.44 -14.24
CA GLN A 343 20.89 3.71 -15.67
C GLN A 343 19.59 3.91 -16.45
N VAL A 344 18.52 3.23 -16.03
CA VAL A 344 17.21 3.21 -16.69
C VAL A 344 16.11 3.26 -15.65
N VAL A 345 14.93 3.76 -16.03
CA VAL A 345 13.75 3.70 -15.16
C VAL A 345 13.35 2.24 -14.87
N PRO A 346 12.73 1.95 -13.72
CA PRO A 346 12.30 0.59 -13.37
C PRO A 346 11.37 -0.04 -14.42
N PRO A 347 11.44 -1.37 -14.66
CA PRO A 347 10.62 -2.06 -15.68
C PRO A 347 9.11 -1.81 -15.60
N TRP A 348 8.54 -1.73 -14.40
CA TRP A 348 7.12 -1.39 -14.21
C TRP A 348 6.77 0.00 -14.75
N LEU A 349 7.72 0.95 -14.71
CA LEU A 349 7.57 2.29 -15.26
C LEU A 349 7.73 2.26 -16.79
N GLN A 350 8.67 1.46 -17.31
CA GLN A 350 8.84 1.21 -18.74
C GLN A 350 7.57 0.64 -19.40
N ALA A 351 6.71 -0.03 -18.62
CA ALA A 351 5.42 -0.54 -19.09
C ALA A 351 4.52 0.58 -19.62
N TYR A 352 4.57 1.78 -19.00
CA TYR A 352 3.75 2.93 -19.39
C TYR A 352 4.24 3.63 -20.66
N ALA A 353 5.50 3.45 -21.06
CA ALA A 353 6.07 4.10 -22.24
C ALA A 353 5.38 3.72 -23.56
N ALA A 354 4.77 2.53 -23.58
CA ALA A 354 4.06 2.00 -24.73
C ALA A 354 2.54 2.26 -24.66
N VAL A 355 2.05 3.03 -23.68
CA VAL A 355 0.63 3.32 -23.54
C VAL A 355 0.35 4.74 -24.03
N PRO A 356 -0.17 4.89 -25.27
CA PRO A 356 -0.50 6.20 -25.81
C PRO A 356 -1.75 6.81 -25.16
N GLU A 357 -2.53 5.99 -24.46
CA GLU A 357 -3.87 6.32 -23.92
C GLU A 357 -3.84 7.52 -22.95
N TYR A 358 -2.70 7.77 -22.29
CA TYR A 358 -2.59 8.78 -21.25
C TYR A 358 -2.11 10.16 -21.73
N ASP A 359 -1.51 10.21 -22.92
CA ASP A 359 -0.69 11.33 -23.34
C ASP A 359 -1.28 12.00 -24.60
N ARG A 360 -1.61 13.28 -24.48
CA ARG A 360 -2.24 14.05 -25.56
C ARG A 360 -1.38 14.12 -26.83
N ASP A 361 -0.07 14.06 -26.68
CA ASP A 361 0.90 14.12 -27.78
C ASP A 361 1.31 12.72 -28.26
N ALA A 362 0.59 11.67 -27.85
CA ALA A 362 0.99 10.29 -28.13
C ALA A 362 1.00 9.94 -29.63
N HIS A 363 0.16 10.58 -30.44
CA HIS A 363 0.14 10.37 -31.89
C HIS A 363 1.45 10.84 -32.59
N ALA A 364 2.29 11.64 -31.92
CA ALA A 364 3.62 12.01 -32.41
C ALA A 364 4.72 10.96 -32.09
N LEU A 365 4.46 10.03 -31.15
CA LEU A 365 5.42 9.00 -30.72
C LEU A 365 5.85 8.03 -31.83
N PRO A 366 4.99 7.54 -32.74
CA PRO A 366 5.39 6.53 -33.74
C PRO A 366 6.45 7.02 -34.72
N GLN A 367 6.55 8.33 -35.00
CA GLN A 367 7.62 8.90 -35.82
C GLN A 367 8.90 9.13 -35.01
N GLN A 368 8.78 9.52 -33.74
CA GLN A 368 9.92 9.85 -32.90
C GLN A 368 10.64 8.58 -32.38
N GLN A 369 9.88 7.56 -31.99
CA GLN A 369 10.41 6.24 -31.60
C GLN A 369 11.09 5.52 -32.79
N ARG A 370 10.53 5.60 -34.00
CA ARG A 370 11.18 5.09 -35.22
C ARG A 370 12.53 5.79 -35.47
N ARG A 371 12.58 7.13 -35.39
CA ARG A 371 13.83 7.88 -35.51
C ARG A 371 14.87 7.54 -34.42
N GLN A 372 14.42 7.26 -33.19
CA GLN A 372 15.31 6.89 -32.08
C GLN A 372 15.82 5.43 -32.20
N GLN A 373 15.01 4.51 -32.71
CA GLN A 373 15.42 3.12 -32.99
C GLN A 373 16.35 3.04 -34.21
N GLU A 374 16.12 3.84 -35.24
CA GLU A 374 16.96 3.92 -36.46
C GLU A 374 18.33 4.59 -36.19
N ALA A 375 18.47 5.37 -35.10
CA ALA A 375 19.70 6.06 -34.74
C ALA A 375 20.76 5.20 -34.00
N GLY A 376 20.55 3.87 -33.85
CA GLY A 376 21.66 2.94 -33.61
C GLY A 376 22.27 2.91 -32.19
N GLY A 377 21.46 3.03 -31.13
CA GLY A 377 21.87 2.67 -29.77
C GLY A 377 20.65 2.21 -28.99
N GLY A 378 20.69 1.05 -28.35
CA GLY A 378 19.56 0.44 -27.64
C GLY A 378 18.84 1.44 -26.72
N ALA A 379 17.78 2.07 -27.22
CA ALA A 379 17.17 3.22 -26.59
C ALA A 379 16.49 2.80 -25.28
N VAL A 380 16.87 3.46 -24.18
CA VAL A 380 16.26 3.28 -22.87
C VAL A 380 14.78 3.64 -22.97
N VAL A 381 13.91 2.66 -22.75
CA VAL A 381 12.45 2.84 -22.84
C VAL A 381 11.95 3.50 -21.55
N ALA A 382 11.79 4.83 -21.56
CA ALA A 382 11.18 5.57 -20.45
C ALA A 382 9.84 6.18 -20.87
N PRO A 383 8.79 6.15 -20.01
CA PRO A 383 7.56 6.87 -20.30
C PRO A 383 7.78 8.37 -20.21
N ARG A 384 6.93 9.15 -20.87
CA ARG A 384 6.79 10.58 -20.62
C ARG A 384 5.95 10.83 -19.37
N TRP A 385 6.06 12.02 -18.77
CA TRP A 385 5.30 12.37 -17.57
C TRP A 385 3.77 12.24 -17.75
N GLY A 386 3.26 12.64 -18.90
CA GLY A 386 1.87 12.50 -19.33
C GLY A 386 1.47 11.05 -19.57
N GLN A 387 2.42 10.12 -19.73
CA GLN A 387 2.12 8.68 -19.85
C GLN A 387 1.88 7.99 -18.50
N LEU A 388 2.15 8.66 -17.37
CA LEU A 388 1.97 8.09 -16.03
C LEU A 388 0.59 8.43 -15.44
N PRO A 389 -0.10 7.48 -14.77
CA PRO A 389 -1.27 7.78 -13.96
C PRO A 389 -0.94 8.87 -12.94
N TRP A 390 -1.87 9.81 -12.71
CA TRP A 390 -1.63 11.02 -11.92
C TRP A 390 -1.05 10.72 -10.54
N LEU A 391 -1.73 9.88 -9.75
CA LEU A 391 -1.25 9.44 -8.43
C LEU A 391 0.18 8.89 -8.45
N LEU A 392 0.49 7.99 -9.38
CA LEU A 392 1.82 7.36 -9.47
C LEU A 392 2.89 8.37 -9.89
N GLY A 393 2.58 9.22 -10.86
CA GLY A 393 3.47 10.28 -11.35
C GLY A 393 3.83 11.27 -10.26
N GLU A 394 2.85 11.75 -9.48
CA GLU A 394 3.12 12.68 -8.37
C GLU A 394 3.96 12.05 -7.26
N ILE A 395 3.65 10.81 -6.86
CA ILE A 395 4.44 10.13 -5.81
C ILE A 395 5.87 9.90 -6.28
N TYR A 396 6.06 9.45 -7.53
CA TYR A 396 7.39 9.27 -8.11
C TYR A 396 8.16 10.59 -8.20
N PHE A 397 7.48 11.69 -8.55
CA PHE A 397 8.06 13.03 -8.55
C PHE A 397 8.61 13.44 -7.17
N TYR A 398 7.85 13.27 -6.08
CA TYR A 398 8.34 13.61 -4.74
C TYR A 398 9.53 12.73 -4.31
N ASN A 399 9.56 11.48 -4.76
CA ASN A 399 10.69 10.59 -4.49
C ASN A 399 11.96 10.97 -5.28
N LEU A 400 11.82 11.44 -6.53
CA LEU A 400 12.94 12.03 -7.27
C LEU A 400 13.45 13.29 -6.56
N LEU A 401 12.55 14.19 -6.19
CA LEU A 401 12.89 15.43 -5.49
C LEU A 401 13.64 15.15 -4.18
N ALA A 402 13.11 14.25 -3.35
CA ALA A 402 13.72 13.89 -2.07
C ALA A 402 15.15 13.34 -2.27
N GLN A 403 15.36 12.47 -3.26
CA GLN A 403 16.68 11.93 -3.54
C GLN A 403 17.62 12.98 -4.13
N TYR A 404 17.16 13.83 -5.06
CA TYR A 404 17.98 14.88 -5.66
C TYR A 404 18.45 15.90 -4.63
N VAL A 405 17.57 16.37 -3.74
CA VAL A 405 17.92 17.30 -2.66
C VAL A 405 18.98 16.70 -1.74
N LEU A 406 18.93 15.38 -1.52
CA LEU A 406 19.88 14.67 -0.66
C LEU A 406 21.14 14.21 -1.38
N LEU A 407 21.40 14.54 -2.65
CA LEU A 407 22.63 14.07 -3.33
C LEU A 407 23.88 14.74 -2.77
N ALA A 408 24.91 13.93 -2.44
CA ALA A 408 26.22 14.43 -2.04
C ALA A 408 27.04 14.90 -3.26
N GLU A 409 28.04 15.76 -3.03
CA GLU A 409 28.98 16.13 -4.09
C GLU A 409 29.81 14.89 -4.42
N ALA A 410 29.83 14.49 -5.70
CA ALA A 410 30.72 13.44 -6.16
C ALA A 410 32.14 13.79 -5.71
N GLY A 411 32.74 12.93 -4.87
CA GLY A 411 34.03 13.21 -4.26
C GLY A 411 35.05 13.68 -5.31
N ALA A 412 35.49 14.92 -5.19
CA ALA A 412 36.62 15.46 -5.93
C ALA A 412 37.88 14.66 -5.55
N GLY A 413 38.11 13.52 -6.18
CA GLY A 413 39.23 12.65 -5.82
C GLY A 413 39.32 11.28 -6.49
N SER A 414 38.32 10.78 -7.22
CA SER A 414 38.52 9.62 -8.09
C SER A 414 37.91 9.82 -9.47
N ASP A 415 38.76 9.87 -10.49
CA ASP A 415 38.40 9.71 -11.92
C ASP A 415 37.83 8.30 -12.23
N ALA A 416 37.40 7.55 -11.21
CA ALA A 416 36.74 6.28 -11.38
C ALA A 416 35.30 6.56 -11.81
N LYS A 417 34.99 6.31 -13.09
CA LYS A 417 33.60 6.10 -13.51
C LYS A 417 32.98 5.07 -12.54
N PRO A 418 31.80 5.34 -11.96
CA PRO A 418 31.13 4.35 -11.11
C PRO A 418 31.03 3.04 -11.89
N SER A 419 31.47 1.95 -11.25
CA SER A 419 31.39 0.62 -11.83
C SER A 419 29.92 0.25 -12.05
N ALA A 420 29.62 -0.63 -13.01
CA ALA A 420 28.27 -1.21 -13.13
C ALA A 420 27.82 -1.94 -11.84
N ASP A 421 28.77 -2.26 -10.94
CA ASP A 421 28.56 -2.91 -9.65
C ASP A 421 28.37 -1.92 -8.47
N ASP A 422 28.51 -0.60 -8.67
CA ASP A 422 28.28 0.42 -7.63
C ASP A 422 26.77 0.72 -7.49
N TRP A 423 26.07 -0.18 -6.79
CA TRP A 423 24.63 -0.07 -6.53
C TRP A 423 24.28 1.06 -5.55
N ALA A 424 23.43 2.01 -5.99
CA ALA A 424 22.81 3.01 -5.13
C ALA A 424 21.49 2.47 -4.52
N PRO A 425 21.24 2.67 -3.22
CA PRO A 425 20.03 2.17 -2.58
C PRO A 425 18.78 2.87 -3.11
N ASN A 426 17.86 2.10 -3.67
CA ASN A 426 16.56 2.56 -4.14
C ASN A 426 15.61 2.74 -2.93
N ILE A 427 15.38 4.00 -2.52
CA ILE A 427 14.47 4.36 -1.40
C ILE A 427 12.99 4.14 -1.77
N LEU A 428 12.68 4.07 -3.07
CA LEU A 428 11.31 4.04 -3.55
C LEU A 428 10.63 2.71 -3.28
N THR A 429 11.35 1.60 -3.21
CA THR A 429 10.68 0.29 -3.34
C THR A 429 11.58 -0.86 -2.92
N PRO A 430 11.37 -1.49 -1.76
CA PRO A 430 11.69 -2.90 -1.57
C PRO A 430 10.61 -3.84 -2.15
N TYR A 431 9.52 -3.32 -2.74
CA TYR A 431 8.40 -4.16 -3.22
C TYR A 431 7.87 -3.85 -4.64
N ALA A 432 8.01 -2.64 -5.19
CA ALA A 432 7.83 -2.39 -6.63
C ALA A 432 9.15 -2.47 -7.45
N VAL A 433 10.29 -2.64 -6.76
CA VAL A 433 11.59 -3.09 -7.28
C VAL A 433 12.24 -3.86 -6.14
N CYS A 434 11.83 -5.10 -5.88
CA CYS A 434 12.36 -5.82 -4.72
C CYS A 434 13.89 -5.85 -4.71
N ASN A 435 14.49 -5.10 -3.78
CA ASN A 435 15.57 -5.67 -2.99
C ASN A 435 15.49 -5.15 -1.55
N PRO A 436 15.15 -6.04 -0.62
CA PRO A 436 16.06 -6.13 0.52
C PRO A 436 16.24 -7.59 0.92
N ILE A 437 16.90 -8.43 0.11
CA ILE A 437 17.54 -9.64 0.64
C ILE A 437 18.76 -9.95 -0.24
N GLY A 438 19.92 -10.12 0.41
CA GLY A 438 21.22 -10.38 -0.20
C GLY A 438 21.22 -11.41 -1.33
N THR A 439 21.83 -11.02 -2.45
CA THR A 439 22.55 -11.92 -3.34
C THR A 439 23.81 -12.37 -2.62
N HIS A 440 23.69 -13.39 -1.78
CA HIS A 440 24.83 -14.23 -1.46
C HIS A 440 24.91 -15.30 -2.56
N ASP A 441 26.07 -15.33 -3.21
CA ASP A 441 26.68 -16.49 -3.89
C ASP A 441 26.31 -16.75 -5.37
N CYS A 442 26.82 -15.90 -6.27
CA CYS A 442 27.34 -16.36 -7.57
C CYS A 442 28.88 -16.29 -7.54
N PRO A 443 29.63 -17.40 -7.68
CA PRO A 443 31.07 -17.45 -7.39
C PRO A 443 32.02 -16.76 -8.38
N SER A 444 31.54 -15.89 -9.27
CA SER A 444 32.37 -15.30 -10.34
C SER A 444 32.44 -13.77 -10.36
N ALA A 445 31.95 -13.07 -9.33
CA ALA A 445 32.20 -11.64 -9.15
C ALA A 445 33.05 -11.40 -7.88
N PRO A 446 34.31 -10.93 -7.99
CA PRO A 446 35.05 -10.45 -6.83
C PRO A 446 34.44 -9.12 -6.39
N HIS A 447 34.45 -8.87 -5.07
CA HIS A 447 34.19 -7.59 -4.38
C HIS A 447 32.83 -7.42 -3.66
N GLY A 448 32.95 -7.13 -2.36
CA GLY A 448 32.03 -6.25 -1.63
C GLY A 448 30.92 -6.90 -0.83
N VAL A 449 31.25 -7.50 0.32
CA VAL A 449 30.29 -7.89 1.38
C VAL A 449 29.35 -6.72 1.70
N MET A 450 28.05 -6.85 1.45
CA MET A 450 27.00 -6.00 2.03
C MET A 450 26.34 -6.72 3.19
N THR A 451 26.80 -6.44 4.41
CA THR A 451 25.98 -6.59 5.60
C THR A 451 25.15 -5.31 5.76
N ALA A 452 23.86 -5.36 5.42
CA ALA A 452 22.91 -4.32 5.82
C ALA A 452 22.46 -4.57 7.26
N THR A 453 23.31 -4.19 8.23
CA THR A 453 22.86 -3.92 9.60
C THR A 453 22.38 -2.48 9.65
N GLY A 454 21.17 -2.20 9.14
CA GLY A 454 20.59 -0.86 9.18
C GLY A 454 19.48 -0.61 8.15
N ALA A 455 18.24 -0.60 8.65
CA ALA A 455 16.94 -0.16 8.07
C ALA A 455 16.59 -0.63 6.63
N THR A 456 16.04 -1.81 6.28
CA THR A 456 15.28 -2.95 6.86
C THR A 456 13.74 -2.83 6.94
N PRO A 457 12.94 -3.88 6.64
CA PRO A 457 11.69 -4.15 7.36
C PRO A 457 11.95 -4.03 8.87
N GLY A 458 11.20 -3.15 9.55
CA GLY A 458 11.39 -2.86 10.98
C GLY A 458 11.86 -1.44 11.31
N GLN A 459 11.50 -0.41 10.53
CA GLN A 459 11.45 0.96 11.10
C GLN A 459 10.26 1.07 12.06
N SER A 460 10.35 0.44 13.23
CA SER A 460 9.57 0.84 14.39
C SER A 460 10.25 2.08 14.95
N PHE A 461 9.69 3.25 14.68
CA PHE A 461 10.05 4.45 15.43
C PHE A 461 9.59 4.25 16.87
N ASP A 462 10.52 3.97 17.79
CA ASP A 462 10.17 3.94 19.21
C ASP A 462 9.95 5.37 19.70
N ALA A 463 8.69 5.79 19.71
CA ALA A 463 8.27 7.11 20.17
C ALA A 463 8.44 7.30 21.69
N SER A 464 8.93 6.31 22.45
CA SER A 464 9.11 6.40 23.90
C SER A 464 9.98 7.59 24.34
N PHE A 465 10.88 8.07 23.48
CA PHE A 465 11.68 9.26 23.79
C PHE A 465 10.86 10.56 23.77
N LEU A 466 9.76 10.62 23.00
CA LEU A 466 8.82 11.74 23.02
C LEU A 466 8.07 11.84 24.36
N ALA A 467 8.21 10.85 25.26
CA ALA A 467 7.63 10.89 26.59
C ALA A 467 8.45 11.70 27.61
N LYS A 468 9.69 12.11 27.30
CA LYS A 468 10.61 12.76 28.26
C LYS A 468 10.55 14.30 28.19
N ASP A 469 10.30 14.96 29.32
CA ASP A 469 10.29 16.43 29.44
C ASP A 469 11.66 17.05 29.11
N GLY A 470 11.67 18.19 28.42
CA GLY A 470 12.88 18.87 27.95
C GLY A 470 13.86 19.37 29.04
N SER A 471 13.57 19.13 30.32
CA SER A 471 14.42 19.48 31.47
C SER A 471 15.49 18.43 31.82
N THR A 472 15.45 17.24 31.17
CA THR A 472 16.47 16.18 31.35
C THR A 472 17.47 16.07 30.20
N PHE A 473 17.59 17.09 29.34
CA PHE A 473 18.66 17.18 28.34
C PHE A 473 20.04 17.51 28.95
N GLY A 474 20.35 16.94 30.12
CA GLY A 474 21.64 17.02 30.80
C GLY A 474 22.50 15.76 30.67
N SER A 475 21.98 14.65 30.12
CA SER A 475 22.83 13.48 29.84
C SER A 475 22.39 12.70 28.60
N ASP A 476 23.39 12.36 27.79
CA ASP A 476 23.37 11.54 26.57
C ASP A 476 22.86 10.10 26.82
N THR A 477 21.58 9.91 27.12
CA THR A 477 21.00 8.55 27.22
C THR A 477 19.76 8.37 26.34
N ILE A 478 20.02 8.49 25.04
CA ILE A 478 19.21 7.86 23.97
C ILE A 478 20.21 7.06 23.13
N VAL A 479 20.00 5.75 23.06
CA VAL A 479 20.81 4.79 22.32
C VAL A 479 19.88 4.01 21.40
N VAL A 480 20.11 4.13 20.09
CA VAL A 480 19.46 3.28 19.06
C VAL A 480 20.44 2.15 18.71
N GLN A 481 19.94 0.91 18.68
CA GLN A 481 20.58 -0.38 18.32
C GLN A 481 22.12 -0.46 18.49
N ASP A 482 22.58 -1.24 19.48
CA ASP A 482 23.99 -1.53 19.80
C ASP A 482 24.87 -0.38 20.37
N GLY A 483 24.29 0.68 20.94
CA GLY A 483 25.11 1.62 21.73
C GLY A 483 25.80 2.75 20.97
N LYS A 484 25.51 2.97 19.68
CA LYS A 484 26.40 3.77 18.81
C LYS A 484 25.94 5.18 18.41
N LEU A 485 24.66 5.55 18.51
CA LEU A 485 24.17 6.86 18.05
C LEU A 485 23.35 7.60 19.10
N LYS A 486 23.62 8.91 19.27
CA LYS A 486 22.95 9.81 20.22
C LYS A 486 21.86 10.64 19.52
N TYR A 487 20.78 10.95 20.24
CA TYR A 487 19.62 11.70 19.71
C TYR A 487 19.93 13.11 19.19
N ARG A 488 20.88 13.82 19.83
CA ARG A 488 21.40 15.10 19.31
C ARG A 488 21.85 14.97 17.86
N ASP A 489 22.49 13.86 17.53
CA ASP A 489 23.11 13.63 16.23
C ASP A 489 22.07 13.18 15.18
N ILE A 490 20.88 12.73 15.60
CA ILE A 490 19.73 12.40 14.73
C ILE A 490 18.85 13.64 14.50
N ALA A 491 18.63 14.45 15.55
CA ALA A 491 17.81 15.66 15.50
C ALA A 491 18.53 16.87 14.86
N ALA A 492 19.87 16.89 14.86
CA ALA A 492 20.66 17.94 14.24
C ALA A 492 20.92 17.74 12.72
N GLY A 493 20.44 16.63 12.14
CA GLY A 493 21.06 16.08 10.93
C GLY A 493 22.44 15.53 11.33
N ASP A 494 22.62 14.22 11.40
CA ASP A 494 23.21 13.47 10.30
C ASP A 494 23.14 11.93 10.48
N ALA A 495 23.11 11.26 9.32
CA ALA A 495 23.48 9.87 9.00
C ALA A 495 22.46 8.72 9.20
N VAL A 496 21.64 8.51 8.16
CA VAL A 496 21.66 7.19 7.51
C VAL A 496 23.10 6.97 7.07
N VAL A 497 23.84 5.98 7.58
CA VAL A 497 25.20 5.70 7.10
C VAL A 497 25.09 5.28 5.63
N PRO A 498 25.45 6.14 4.67
CA PRO A 498 25.50 5.73 3.28
C PRO A 498 26.71 4.80 3.15
N ARG A 499 26.68 3.87 2.18
CA ARG A 499 27.96 3.49 1.56
C ARG A 499 28.64 4.81 1.16
N GLN A 500 29.81 5.06 1.72
CA GLN A 500 30.48 6.37 1.80
C GLN A 500 30.15 7.33 0.63
N GLY A 501 29.54 8.47 0.94
CA GLY A 501 29.61 9.67 0.11
C GLY A 501 28.59 9.83 -1.04
N TYR A 502 27.56 8.99 -1.18
CA TYR A 502 26.58 9.16 -2.28
C TYR A 502 25.42 10.12 -1.97
N PHE A 503 24.84 10.03 -0.76
CA PHE A 503 23.81 10.96 -0.30
C PHE A 503 24.31 11.77 0.91
N GLN A 504 23.93 13.04 0.94
CA GLN A 504 23.96 13.88 2.12
C GLN A 504 23.04 13.29 3.21
N PRO A 505 23.28 13.68 4.46
CA PRO A 505 22.40 13.31 5.56
C PRO A 505 20.96 13.83 5.39
N TYR A 506 20.01 13.09 5.96
CA TYR A 506 18.59 13.41 5.83
C TYR A 506 18.25 14.80 6.37
N ARG A 507 17.47 15.55 5.58
CA ARG A 507 16.94 16.86 5.93
C ARG A 507 15.54 17.03 5.39
N ASP A 508 14.65 17.59 6.19
CA ASP A 508 13.34 18.02 5.71
C ASP A 508 13.46 19.40 5.03
N PHE A 509 13.36 19.40 3.71
CA PHE A 509 13.49 20.60 2.86
C PHE A 509 12.20 21.42 2.78
N PHE A 510 11.12 21.00 3.45
CA PHE A 510 9.87 21.75 3.64
C PHE A 510 9.68 22.22 5.09
N MET A 511 10.68 22.04 5.95
CA MET A 511 10.57 22.40 7.37
C MET A 511 10.17 23.87 7.56
N HIS A 512 10.67 24.78 6.72
CA HIS A 512 10.31 26.20 6.83
C HIS A 512 8.81 26.43 6.65
N GLU A 513 8.20 25.86 5.60
CA GLU A 513 6.78 25.95 5.33
C GLU A 513 5.95 25.28 6.45
N LYS A 514 6.41 24.13 6.96
CA LYS A 514 5.78 23.43 8.08
C LYS A 514 5.78 24.27 9.37
N CYS A 515 6.91 24.91 9.69
CA CYS A 515 7.03 25.82 10.83
C CYS A 515 6.09 27.02 10.70
N GLU A 516 6.05 27.63 9.52
CA GLU A 516 5.20 28.81 9.25
C GLU A 516 3.72 28.48 9.48
N VAL A 517 3.26 27.32 8.98
CA VAL A 517 1.89 26.85 9.21
C VAL A 517 1.60 26.69 10.70
N LEU A 518 2.51 26.06 11.46
CA LEU A 518 2.31 25.90 12.90
C LEU A 518 2.22 27.26 13.62
N HIS A 519 3.19 28.14 13.42
CA HIS A 519 3.26 29.43 14.11
C HIS A 519 2.08 30.35 13.79
N ASN A 520 1.64 30.37 12.53
CA ASN A 520 0.51 31.18 12.11
C ASN A 520 -0.80 30.79 12.83
N PHE A 521 -0.96 29.50 13.15
CA PHE A 521 -2.19 28.97 13.73
C PHE A 521 -2.09 28.61 15.22
N LEU A 522 -0.90 28.62 15.81
CA LEU A 522 -0.69 28.23 17.22
C LEU A 522 -1.60 29.00 18.17
N LYS A 523 -1.55 30.33 18.11
CA LYS A 523 -2.31 31.17 19.04
C LYS A 523 -3.77 31.34 18.64
N CYS A 524 -4.05 31.47 17.34
CA CYS A 524 -5.38 31.80 16.85
C CYS A 524 -6.29 30.59 16.64
N LYS A 525 -5.74 29.36 16.56
CA LYS A 525 -6.50 28.12 16.36
C LYS A 525 -6.21 27.05 17.41
N ILE A 526 -4.93 26.69 17.58
CA ILE A 526 -4.55 25.58 18.45
C ILE A 526 -4.87 25.89 19.92
N CYS A 527 -4.48 27.05 20.44
CA CYS A 527 -4.78 27.42 21.83
C CYS A 527 -6.29 27.40 22.15
N PRO A 528 -7.19 28.02 21.35
CA PRO A 528 -8.64 27.91 21.58
C PRO A 528 -9.18 26.47 21.57
N MET A 529 -8.72 25.62 20.64
CA MET A 529 -9.12 24.20 20.60
C MET A 529 -8.73 23.46 21.89
N LEU A 530 -7.53 23.72 22.40
CA LEU A 530 -7.04 23.11 23.64
C LEU A 530 -7.72 23.68 24.90
N ALA A 531 -8.14 24.95 24.87
CA ALA A 531 -8.86 25.58 25.98
C ALA A 531 -10.22 24.93 26.26
N CYS A 532 -10.79 24.25 25.26
CA CYS A 532 -12.00 23.45 25.42
C CYS A 532 -11.80 22.19 26.29
N ALA A 533 -10.57 21.88 26.70
CA ALA A 533 -10.18 20.62 27.36
C ALA A 533 -10.91 19.41 26.73
N PRO A 534 -10.79 19.21 25.41
CA PRO A 534 -11.66 18.31 24.65
C PRO A 534 -11.54 16.85 25.11
N TRP A 535 -10.40 16.42 25.64
CA TRP A 535 -10.20 15.06 26.16
C TRP A 535 -11.05 14.74 27.40
N GLU A 536 -11.58 15.74 28.12
CA GLU A 536 -12.49 15.59 29.27
C GLU A 536 -13.98 15.69 28.88
N SER A 537 -14.29 15.88 27.60
CA SER A 537 -15.67 16.07 27.13
C SER A 537 -16.43 14.75 26.98
N ASP A 538 -17.76 14.78 27.07
CA ASP A 538 -18.58 13.57 26.90
C ASP A 538 -18.74 13.13 25.42
N ASP A 539 -19.44 12.02 25.21
CA ASP A 539 -19.70 11.42 23.89
C ASP A 539 -20.43 12.34 22.90
N SER A 540 -21.08 13.41 23.38
CA SER A 540 -21.73 14.39 22.51
C SER A 540 -20.73 15.25 21.74
N PHE A 541 -19.46 15.28 22.18
CA PHE A 541 -18.40 16.06 21.55
C PHE A 541 -17.68 15.31 20.42
N VAL A 542 -17.83 13.99 20.29
CA VAL A 542 -17.23 13.19 19.19
C VAL A 542 -17.52 13.76 17.79
N PRO A 543 -18.76 14.18 17.45
CA PRO A 543 -19.04 14.85 16.19
C PRO A 543 -18.25 16.15 15.97
N VAL A 544 -17.91 16.89 17.03
CA VAL A 544 -17.08 18.11 16.95
C VAL A 544 -15.64 17.72 16.61
N LEU A 545 -15.10 16.71 17.29
CA LEU A 545 -13.76 16.19 17.02
C LEU A 545 -13.59 15.73 15.56
N LEU A 546 -14.58 14.99 15.03
CA LEU A 546 -14.55 14.55 13.62
C LEU A 546 -14.55 15.72 12.63
N ARG A 547 -15.21 16.84 12.97
CA ARG A 547 -15.19 18.07 12.15
C ARG A 547 -13.87 18.81 12.26
N TRP A 548 -13.25 18.85 13.44
CA TRP A 548 -11.90 19.39 13.59
C TRP A 548 -10.88 18.59 12.77
N MET A 549 -10.96 17.26 12.81
CA MET A 549 -10.14 16.39 11.98
C MET A 549 -10.37 16.64 10.47
N LEU A 550 -11.59 16.97 10.06
CA LEU A 550 -11.91 17.29 8.66
C LEU A 550 -11.34 18.63 8.21
N TRP A 551 -11.61 19.70 8.96
CA TRP A 551 -11.36 21.06 8.48
C TRP A 551 -9.98 21.58 8.84
N GLY A 552 -9.36 21.10 9.94
CA GLY A 552 -8.04 21.53 10.37
C GLY A 552 -7.89 23.06 10.42
N ASN A 553 -7.01 23.61 9.58
CA ASN A 553 -6.79 25.06 9.46
C ASN A 553 -8.05 25.84 9.03
N GLY A 554 -9.01 25.18 8.37
CA GLY A 554 -10.29 25.74 7.93
C GLY A 554 -11.38 25.79 9.00
N VAL A 555 -11.12 25.31 10.22
CA VAL A 555 -12.08 25.40 11.34
C VAL A 555 -12.36 26.88 11.64
N ASP A 556 -13.64 27.25 11.71
CA ASP A 556 -14.04 28.61 12.08
C ASP A 556 -14.11 28.74 13.61
N LEU A 557 -13.25 29.58 14.17
CA LEU A 557 -13.18 29.88 15.61
C LEU A 557 -13.47 31.37 15.86
N SER A 558 -14.18 32.03 14.93
CA SER A 558 -14.43 33.48 14.97
C SER A 558 -15.16 33.95 16.24
N MET A 559 -15.72 33.04 17.03
CA MET A 559 -16.33 33.33 18.33
C MET A 559 -15.33 33.44 19.50
N PHE A 560 -14.04 33.14 19.29
CA PHE A 560 -13.00 33.20 20.32
C PHE A 560 -11.87 34.14 19.93
N THR A 561 -11.93 35.39 20.38
CA THR A 561 -10.75 36.26 20.29
C THR A 561 -9.78 35.96 21.43
N LEU A 562 -8.47 36.04 21.16
CA LEU A 562 -7.43 35.92 22.19
C LEU A 562 -7.64 36.91 23.35
N GLU A 563 -8.28 38.06 23.08
CA GLU A 563 -8.68 39.05 24.07
C GLU A 563 -9.77 38.52 25.01
N GLN A 564 -10.80 37.84 24.50
CA GLN A 564 -11.84 37.22 25.32
C GLN A 564 -11.31 36.06 26.18
N LEU A 565 -10.40 35.25 25.64
CA LEU A 565 -9.71 34.22 26.44
C LEU A 565 -8.84 34.86 27.54
N ARG A 566 -8.08 35.92 27.23
CA ARG A 566 -7.29 36.68 28.22
C ARG A 566 -8.15 37.33 29.29
N GLU A 567 -9.29 37.92 28.92
CA GLU A 567 -10.24 38.54 29.84
C GLU A 567 -10.89 37.50 30.76
N SER A 568 -11.31 36.34 30.23
CA SER A 568 -11.87 35.25 31.03
C SER A 568 -10.87 34.69 32.07
N HIS A 569 -9.59 34.59 31.69
CA HIS A 569 -8.51 34.18 32.60
C HIS A 569 -8.11 35.28 33.59
N ALA A 570 -8.13 36.55 33.19
CA ALA A 570 -7.87 37.69 34.07
C ALA A 570 -8.95 37.85 35.15
N VAL A 571 -10.22 37.60 34.81
CA VAL A 571 -11.33 37.59 35.77
C VAL A 571 -11.21 36.43 36.76
N ALA A 572 -10.72 35.26 36.33
CA ALA A 572 -10.44 34.13 37.21
C ALA A 572 -9.26 34.39 38.18
N ALA A 573 -8.24 35.14 37.74
CA ALA A 573 -7.09 35.51 38.57
C ALA A 573 -7.36 36.69 39.53
N ALA A 574 -8.27 37.60 39.18
CA ALA A 574 -8.64 38.75 40.01
C ALA A 574 -9.58 38.38 41.19
N GLY A 575 -10.11 37.16 41.24
CA GLY A 575 -10.99 36.66 42.31
C GLY A 575 -10.28 36.18 43.58
N SER A 576 -8.94 36.05 43.58
CA SER A 576 -8.15 35.66 44.76
C SER A 576 -7.33 36.83 45.29
N GLY A 577 -7.95 37.71 46.08
CA GLY A 577 -7.25 38.77 46.80
C GLY A 577 -6.89 38.33 48.22
N SER A 578 -5.61 38.02 48.47
CA SER A 578 -4.87 38.54 49.64
C SER A 578 -3.37 38.24 49.51
N SER A 579 -2.58 39.29 49.71
CA SER A 579 -1.12 39.29 49.81
C SER A 579 -0.59 38.36 50.91
N ASP A 580 0.36 37.49 50.59
CA ASP A 580 1.64 37.42 51.30
C ASP A 580 2.62 36.47 50.60
N GLY A 581 3.88 36.90 50.55
CA GLY A 581 4.96 36.19 49.87
C GLY A 581 5.42 34.94 50.61
N LYS A 582 5.62 33.85 49.84
CA LYS A 582 6.72 32.89 49.97
C LYS A 582 6.69 31.93 48.78
N SER A 583 7.85 31.79 48.16
CA SER A 583 8.15 30.85 47.08
C SER A 583 8.13 29.40 47.57
N GLU A 584 7.96 28.49 46.61
CA GLU A 584 8.23 27.04 46.68
C GLU A 584 7.21 26.15 47.42
N ALA A 585 6.06 25.89 46.77
CA ALA A 585 5.23 24.69 46.97
C ALA A 585 4.17 24.51 45.83
N TRP A 586 4.58 24.52 44.56
CA TRP A 586 3.61 24.44 43.42
C TRP A 586 3.30 22.99 42.99
N ALA A 587 3.10 22.07 43.93
CA ALA A 587 2.65 20.72 43.59
C ALA A 587 1.66 20.23 44.64
N ARG A 588 0.39 20.10 44.21
CA ARG A 588 -0.81 19.73 44.95
C ARG A 588 -1.44 20.87 45.76
N GLU A 589 -2.43 21.52 45.18
CA GLU A 589 -3.71 21.74 45.86
C GLU A 589 -4.82 22.14 44.87
N LYS A 590 -6.06 21.87 45.29
CA LYS A 590 -7.29 21.69 44.51
C LYS A 590 -7.67 22.92 43.68
N ARG A 591 -8.03 22.70 42.40
CA ARG A 591 -8.84 23.67 41.64
C ARG A 591 -10.19 23.84 42.34
N PRO A 592 -10.73 25.06 42.50
CA PRO A 592 -12.09 25.24 43.00
C PRO A 592 -13.09 24.55 42.07
N GLU A 593 -13.76 23.52 42.57
CA GLU A 593 -14.76 22.72 41.85
C GLU A 593 -16.02 23.59 41.58
N GLY A 594 -16.19 24.07 40.35
CA GLY A 594 -17.46 24.67 39.90
C GLY A 594 -17.35 25.81 38.90
N PHE A 595 -16.46 26.79 39.11
CA PHE A 595 -16.45 28.01 38.28
C PHE A 595 -15.67 27.84 36.96
N ALA A 596 -14.58 27.06 36.96
CA ALA A 596 -13.80 26.79 35.75
C ALA A 596 -14.50 25.83 34.78
N ALA A 597 -15.27 24.86 35.29
CA ALA A 597 -15.99 23.88 34.48
C ALA A 597 -17.13 24.52 33.66
N ALA A 598 -17.90 25.44 34.27
CA ALA A 598 -18.96 26.16 33.58
C ALA A 598 -18.44 27.03 32.42
N ALA A 599 -17.25 27.61 32.55
CA ALA A 599 -16.60 28.35 31.48
C ALA A 599 -16.17 27.41 30.33
N THR A 600 -15.55 26.27 30.64
CA THR A 600 -15.14 25.26 29.63
C THR A 600 -16.33 24.66 28.89
N ASP A 601 -17.44 24.37 29.56
CA ASP A 601 -18.65 23.83 28.91
C ASP A 601 -19.30 24.87 27.99
N ALA A 602 -19.25 26.16 28.34
CA ALA A 602 -19.67 27.24 27.45
C ALA A 602 -18.79 27.31 26.19
N LEU A 603 -17.46 27.14 26.32
CA LEU A 603 -16.55 27.06 25.17
C LEU A 603 -16.92 25.89 24.25
N ARG A 604 -17.13 24.69 24.83
CA ARG A 604 -17.50 23.48 24.09
C ARG A 604 -18.82 23.65 23.34
N LEU A 605 -19.82 24.26 23.96
CA LEU A 605 -21.13 24.51 23.34
C LEU A 605 -21.01 25.49 22.17
N ALA A 606 -20.26 26.58 22.36
CA ALA A 606 -20.00 27.57 21.31
C ALA A 606 -19.23 26.96 20.13
N GLU A 607 -18.24 26.10 20.38
CA GLU A 607 -17.54 25.34 19.34
C GLU A 607 -18.48 24.39 18.60
N ALA A 608 -19.29 23.62 19.32
CA ALA A 608 -20.26 22.70 18.72
C ALA A 608 -21.23 23.43 17.75
N GLN A 609 -21.67 24.65 18.11
CA GLN A 609 -22.50 25.49 17.25
C GLN A 609 -21.73 26.01 16.03
N SER A 610 -20.50 26.49 16.22
CA SER A 610 -19.66 27.01 15.12
C SER A 610 -19.39 25.94 14.06
N VAL A 611 -18.92 24.76 14.48
CA VAL A 611 -18.57 23.69 13.54
C VAL A 611 -19.78 23.08 12.84
N ALA A 612 -20.94 23.04 13.51
CA ALA A 612 -22.19 22.57 12.90
C ALA A 612 -22.66 23.50 11.77
N GLY A 613 -22.34 24.80 11.84
CA GLY A 613 -22.59 25.75 10.76
C GLY A 613 -21.87 25.45 9.44
N GLN A 614 -20.90 24.53 9.45
CA GLN A 614 -20.16 24.11 8.26
C GLN A 614 -20.69 22.80 7.63
N ASP A 615 -21.74 22.20 8.19
CA ASP A 615 -22.27 20.90 7.74
C ASP A 615 -22.76 20.90 6.28
N ASP A 616 -23.27 22.03 5.78
CA ASP A 616 -23.68 22.19 4.38
C ASP A 616 -22.53 22.00 3.38
N ARG A 617 -21.29 22.17 3.86
CA ARG A 617 -20.06 21.95 3.09
C ARG A 617 -19.54 20.52 3.20
N ILE A 618 -20.14 19.69 4.06
CA ILE A 618 -19.85 18.24 4.16
C ILE A 618 -20.83 17.50 3.24
N LEU A 619 -20.40 17.21 2.02
CA LEU A 619 -21.27 16.71 0.96
C LEU A 619 -21.68 15.25 1.14
N GLY A 620 -20.74 14.42 1.61
CA GLY A 620 -20.97 13.05 2.02
C GLY A 620 -20.82 12.96 3.53
N ASN A 621 -21.89 13.27 4.26
CA ASN A 621 -21.85 13.45 5.71
C ASN A 621 -22.32 12.20 6.45
N GLN A 622 -21.37 11.37 6.92
CA GLN A 622 -21.65 10.21 7.78
C GLN A 622 -21.10 10.41 9.21
N VAL A 623 -20.99 11.66 9.68
CA VAL A 623 -20.48 11.99 11.02
C VAL A 623 -21.24 11.23 12.11
N ALA A 624 -22.56 11.13 12.01
CA ALA A 624 -23.39 10.43 12.99
C ALA A 624 -23.06 8.93 13.07
N ALA A 625 -22.88 8.27 11.92
CA ALA A 625 -22.54 6.85 11.86
C ALA A 625 -21.14 6.57 12.42
N VAL A 626 -20.16 7.41 12.06
CA VAL A 626 -18.79 7.31 12.58
C VAL A 626 -18.77 7.56 14.09
N ALA A 627 -19.49 8.57 14.59
CA ALA A 627 -19.58 8.85 16.02
C ALA A 627 -20.25 7.69 16.78
N GLN A 628 -21.29 7.07 16.21
CA GLN A 628 -21.93 5.88 16.80
C GLN A 628 -20.95 4.71 16.90
N LEU A 629 -20.17 4.44 15.84
CA LEU A 629 -19.14 3.40 15.85
C LEU A 629 -18.07 3.67 16.91
N ILE A 630 -17.56 4.91 17.00
CA ILE A 630 -16.57 5.30 18.01
C ILE A 630 -17.12 5.09 19.42
N ARG A 631 -18.36 5.50 19.68
CA ARG A 631 -19.02 5.27 20.99
C ARG A 631 -19.15 3.78 21.29
N SER A 632 -19.48 2.96 20.31
CA SER A 632 -19.52 1.51 20.46
C SER A 632 -18.16 0.94 20.86
N ILE A 633 -17.10 1.34 20.15
CA ILE A 633 -15.72 0.91 20.45
C ILE A 633 -15.30 1.32 21.87
N VAL A 634 -15.63 2.54 22.29
CA VAL A 634 -15.26 3.10 23.60
C VAL A 634 -16.10 2.52 24.75
N ARG A 635 -17.35 2.09 24.52
CA ARG A 635 -18.24 1.59 25.58
C ARG A 635 -18.21 0.07 25.77
N THR A 636 -17.79 -0.68 24.75
CA THR A 636 -17.85 -2.14 24.81
C THR A 636 -16.66 -2.70 25.60
N GLU A 637 -16.91 -3.24 26.80
CA GLU A 637 -15.92 -3.99 27.56
C GLU A 637 -15.58 -5.31 26.85
N PRO A 638 -14.33 -5.81 26.92
CA PRO A 638 -13.98 -7.03 26.23
C PRO A 638 -14.70 -8.19 26.90
N GLY A 639 -15.43 -8.97 26.12
CA GLY A 639 -15.85 -10.29 26.58
C GLY A 639 -14.61 -11.11 26.97
N LYS A 640 -14.73 -11.97 28.00
CA LYS A 640 -13.61 -12.83 28.46
C LYS A 640 -13.03 -13.73 27.36
N ASP A 641 -13.79 -13.93 26.27
CA ASP A 641 -13.45 -14.79 25.14
C ASP A 641 -13.16 -14.02 23.83
N GLU A 642 -13.25 -12.68 23.81
CA GLU A 642 -12.98 -11.88 22.61
C GLU A 642 -11.55 -11.33 22.62
N ALA A 643 -10.67 -11.99 21.87
CA ALA A 643 -9.33 -11.52 21.53
C ALA A 643 -9.35 -10.36 20.50
N GLY A 644 -10.35 -9.48 20.54
CA GLY A 644 -10.47 -8.33 19.65
C GLY A 644 -9.41 -7.28 19.99
N SER A 645 -8.60 -6.89 19.01
CA SER A 645 -7.63 -5.82 19.21
C SER A 645 -8.33 -4.47 19.42
N ARG A 646 -7.84 -3.70 20.40
CA ARG A 646 -8.36 -2.37 20.78
C ARG A 646 -7.44 -1.26 20.30
N THR A 647 -7.02 -1.36 19.04
CA THR A 647 -6.23 -0.31 18.38
C THR A 647 -7.12 0.45 17.42
N ILE A 648 -7.04 1.78 17.44
CA ILE A 648 -7.54 2.62 16.34
C ILE A 648 -6.31 3.11 15.57
N ASP A 649 -6.31 2.97 14.26
CA ASP A 649 -5.18 3.36 13.42
C ASP A 649 -5.56 4.59 12.60
N ILE A 650 -4.71 5.61 12.60
CA ILE A 650 -4.95 6.89 11.91
C ILE A 650 -3.80 7.14 10.93
N VAL A 651 -4.11 7.13 9.64
CA VAL A 651 -3.15 7.51 8.58
C VAL A 651 -3.22 9.02 8.39
N MET A 652 -2.16 9.70 8.82
CA MET A 652 -2.11 11.16 8.95
C MET A 652 -1.85 11.86 7.60
N ASP A 653 -2.30 13.12 7.53
CA ASP A 653 -2.11 14.04 6.40
C ASP A 653 -1.10 15.13 6.81
N ASN A 654 -1.56 16.32 7.23
CA ASN A 654 -0.70 17.51 7.38
C ASN A 654 -0.30 17.86 8.81
N VAL A 655 0.81 18.59 8.94
CA VAL A 655 1.25 19.27 10.17
C VAL A 655 0.32 20.44 10.57
N GLY A 656 0.57 21.05 11.73
CA GLY A 656 -0.19 22.22 12.20
C GLY A 656 -1.51 21.83 12.86
N VAL A 657 -2.60 22.55 12.56
CA VAL A 657 -3.91 22.35 13.22
C VAL A 657 -4.47 20.96 12.95
N GLU A 658 -4.24 20.39 11.76
CA GLU A 658 -4.68 19.02 11.42
C GLU A 658 -4.03 17.98 12.34
N CYS A 659 -2.71 18.03 12.50
CA CYS A 659 -1.97 17.16 13.41
C CYS A 659 -2.44 17.32 14.87
N VAL A 660 -2.69 18.55 15.32
CA VAL A 660 -3.23 18.80 16.68
C VAL A 660 -4.64 18.27 16.84
N ALA A 661 -5.52 18.44 15.85
CA ALA A 661 -6.88 17.89 15.88
C ALA A 661 -6.87 16.36 15.99
N ASP A 662 -5.98 15.70 15.25
CA ASP A 662 -5.79 14.26 15.31
C ASP A 662 -5.28 13.81 16.69
N LEU A 663 -4.31 14.52 17.27
CA LEU A 663 -3.82 14.25 18.63
C LEU A 663 -4.90 14.46 19.70
N ILE A 664 -5.70 15.52 19.59
CA ILE A 664 -6.84 15.78 20.49
C ILE A 664 -7.82 14.60 20.44
N PHE A 665 -8.16 14.12 19.24
CA PHE A 665 -9.03 12.97 19.07
C PHE A 665 -8.44 11.71 19.72
N CYS A 666 -7.13 11.48 19.55
CA CYS A 666 -6.43 10.39 20.23
C CYS A 666 -6.55 10.49 21.75
N LEU A 667 -6.31 11.68 22.32
CA LEU A 667 -6.40 11.87 23.77
C LEU A 667 -7.82 11.63 24.30
N TRP A 668 -8.86 12.04 23.57
CA TRP A 668 -10.23 11.73 23.92
C TRP A 668 -10.46 10.21 23.97
N LEU A 669 -10.08 9.48 22.93
CA LEU A 669 -10.20 8.01 22.92
C LEU A 669 -9.47 7.34 24.10
N LEU A 670 -8.24 7.80 24.38
CA LEU A 670 -7.42 7.24 25.44
C LEU A 670 -7.90 7.61 26.85
N HIS A 671 -8.54 8.78 27.01
CA HIS A 671 -9.15 9.19 28.26
C HIS A 671 -10.39 8.36 28.58
N HIS A 672 -11.23 8.10 27.57
CA HIS A 672 -12.51 7.42 27.75
C HIS A 672 -12.43 5.89 27.72
N HIS A 673 -11.28 5.30 27.38
CA HIS A 673 -11.11 3.85 27.41
C HIS A 673 -9.71 3.42 27.90
N PRO A 674 -9.56 2.73 29.04
CA PRO A 674 -8.25 2.47 29.67
C PRO A 674 -7.31 1.56 28.87
N SER A 675 -7.83 0.54 28.18
CA SER A 675 -7.01 -0.42 27.42
C SER A 675 -6.91 -0.12 25.92
N LEU A 676 -7.49 1.01 25.46
CA LEU A 676 -7.47 1.37 24.05
C LEU A 676 -6.09 1.94 23.70
N ARG A 677 -5.62 1.61 22.50
CA ARG A 677 -4.39 2.09 21.89
C ARG A 677 -4.71 2.83 20.59
N VAL A 678 -3.85 3.77 20.23
CA VAL A 678 -3.93 4.47 18.94
C VAL A 678 -2.57 4.41 18.26
N THR A 679 -2.55 4.04 16.98
CA THR A 679 -1.35 4.13 16.13
C THR A 679 -1.53 5.25 15.12
N LEU A 680 -0.59 6.19 15.09
CA LEU A 680 -0.50 7.24 14.09
C LEU A 680 0.47 6.80 13.00
N HIS A 681 -0.01 6.61 11.78
CA HIS A 681 0.82 6.33 10.61
C HIS A 681 1.20 7.63 9.90
N VAL A 682 2.49 7.93 9.89
CA VAL A 682 3.09 9.14 9.33
C VAL A 682 4.01 8.80 8.15
N LYS A 683 4.45 9.81 7.39
CA LYS A 683 5.36 9.61 6.26
C LYS A 683 6.79 9.40 6.76
N CYS A 684 7.55 8.55 6.06
CA CYS A 684 8.94 8.23 6.43
C CYS A 684 9.97 9.26 5.93
N MET A 685 9.55 10.23 5.11
CA MET A 685 10.38 11.30 4.57
C MET A 685 9.53 12.54 4.30
N ALA A 686 10.18 13.69 4.07
CA ALA A 686 9.55 14.89 3.56
C ALA A 686 8.74 14.59 2.30
N PHE A 687 7.43 14.80 2.37
CA PHE A 687 6.48 14.32 1.37
C PHE A 687 5.34 15.32 1.23
N TYR A 688 4.88 15.57 0.00
CA TYR A 688 3.73 16.45 -0.29
C TYR A 688 3.73 17.80 0.45
N VAL A 689 4.93 18.38 0.66
CA VAL A 689 5.17 19.64 1.38
C VAL A 689 4.87 19.56 2.87
N SER A 690 3.60 19.37 3.25
CA SER A 690 3.13 19.50 4.62
C SER A 690 2.82 18.19 5.32
N ASP A 691 3.05 17.04 4.68
CA ASP A 691 2.73 15.75 5.30
C ASP A 691 3.56 15.53 6.57
N VAL A 692 2.89 15.00 7.60
CA VAL A 692 3.51 14.70 8.90
C VAL A 692 4.53 13.57 8.77
N THR A 693 5.69 13.78 9.37
CA THR A 693 6.77 12.82 9.61
C THR A 693 7.02 12.71 11.12
N PRO A 694 7.76 11.69 11.61
CA PRO A 694 8.05 11.58 13.04
C PRO A 694 8.76 12.82 13.64
N PRO A 695 9.75 13.45 12.95
CA PRO A 695 10.34 14.71 13.40
C PRO A 695 9.34 15.85 13.58
N ASP A 696 8.29 15.92 12.75
CA ASP A 696 7.30 17.00 12.83
C ASP A 696 6.47 16.95 14.11
N ILE A 697 6.19 15.74 14.63
CA ILE A 697 5.49 15.58 15.91
C ILE A 697 6.39 16.05 17.06
N ALA A 698 7.68 15.72 17.02
CA ALA A 698 8.64 16.19 18.00
C ALA A 698 8.74 17.72 18.00
N PHE A 699 8.86 18.31 16.80
CA PHE A 699 8.92 19.74 16.59
C PHE A 699 7.65 20.44 17.10
N LEU A 700 6.47 19.92 16.79
CA LEU A 700 5.20 20.43 17.31
C LEU A 700 5.20 20.52 18.85
N LEU A 701 5.59 19.44 19.54
CA LEU A 701 5.61 19.43 21.01
C LEU A 701 6.62 20.43 21.58
N GLN A 702 7.79 20.56 20.97
CA GLN A 702 8.82 21.54 21.37
C GLN A 702 8.34 22.99 21.21
N GLU A 703 7.67 23.31 20.11
CA GLU A 703 7.15 24.67 19.88
C GLU A 703 6.02 25.03 20.85
N LEU A 704 5.15 24.07 21.18
CA LEU A 704 4.12 24.26 22.19
C LEU A 704 4.73 24.46 23.59
N GLU A 705 5.80 23.73 23.92
CA GLU A 705 6.56 23.92 25.17
C GLU A 705 7.25 25.28 25.24
N ALA A 706 7.92 25.68 24.16
CA ALA A 706 8.57 26.99 24.05
C ALA A 706 7.54 28.11 24.22
N CYS A 707 6.36 27.99 23.59
CA CYS A 707 5.27 28.94 23.76
C CYS A 707 4.76 28.99 25.21
N ALA A 708 4.56 27.83 25.86
CA ALA A 708 4.14 27.76 27.26
C ALA A 708 5.15 28.42 28.21
N LEU A 709 6.46 28.27 27.94
CA LEU A 709 7.52 28.91 28.73
C LEU A 709 7.58 30.43 28.53
N GLN A 710 7.39 30.90 27.30
CA GLN A 710 7.45 32.32 26.97
C GLN A 710 6.18 33.08 27.39
N GLU A 711 5.02 32.41 27.39
CA GLU A 711 3.72 33.02 27.67
C GLU A 711 2.97 32.29 28.79
N PRO A 712 3.11 32.74 30.06
CA PRO A 712 2.46 32.11 31.21
C PRO A 712 0.93 31.98 31.09
N ALA A 713 0.29 32.91 30.38
CA ALA A 713 -1.15 32.86 30.11
C ALA A 713 -1.56 31.67 29.23
N MET A 714 -0.69 31.23 28.32
CA MET A 714 -0.94 30.08 27.44
C MET A 714 -0.50 28.76 28.07
N ALA A 715 0.44 28.80 29.04
CA ALA A 715 0.89 27.62 29.77
C ALA A 715 -0.27 26.82 30.40
N ALA A 716 -1.26 27.51 30.97
CA ALA A 716 -2.43 26.86 31.58
C ALA A 716 -3.23 25.97 30.61
N VAL A 717 -3.19 26.29 29.31
CA VAL A 717 -3.90 25.58 28.24
C VAL A 717 -3.00 24.52 27.58
N LEU A 718 -1.73 24.85 27.34
CA LEU A 718 -0.79 24.01 26.61
C LEU A 718 -0.23 22.85 27.46
N THR A 719 0.09 23.11 28.73
CA THR A 719 0.75 22.11 29.60
C THR A 719 -0.08 20.85 29.83
N PRO A 720 -1.42 20.91 30.06
CA PRO A 720 -2.23 19.69 30.18
C PRO A 720 -2.17 18.80 28.94
N PHE A 721 -2.27 19.39 27.75
CA PHE A 721 -2.20 18.68 26.48
C PHE A 721 -0.84 18.01 26.29
N LEU A 722 0.24 18.77 26.45
CA LEU A 722 1.62 18.27 26.34
C LEU A 722 1.86 17.07 27.24
N ARG A 723 1.50 17.20 28.53
CA ARG A 723 1.64 16.12 29.51
C ARG A 723 0.86 14.86 29.09
N LEU A 724 -0.39 14.99 28.67
CA LEU A 724 -1.22 13.84 28.26
C LEU A 724 -0.67 13.14 27.02
N VAL A 725 -0.17 13.89 26.03
CA VAL A 725 0.48 13.31 24.85
C VAL A 725 1.73 12.53 25.27
N ARG A 726 2.59 13.12 26.11
CA ARG A 726 3.82 12.48 26.60
C ARG A 726 3.53 11.23 27.42
N GLU A 727 2.55 11.29 28.33
CA GLU A 727 2.10 10.14 29.12
C GLU A 727 1.56 9.00 28.23
N ALA A 728 0.77 9.34 27.21
CA ALA A 728 0.23 8.37 26.26
C ALA A 728 1.33 7.68 25.42
N LEU A 729 2.33 8.46 24.95
CA LEU A 729 3.49 7.94 24.22
C LEU A 729 4.38 7.09 25.14
N GLY A 730 4.67 7.56 26.35
CA GLY A 730 5.50 6.85 27.33
C GLY A 730 4.89 5.56 27.83
N GLY A 731 3.56 5.52 27.94
CA GLY A 731 2.80 4.31 28.25
C GLY A 731 2.58 3.37 27.05
N GLY A 732 3.03 3.73 25.84
CA GLY A 732 2.85 2.94 24.61
C GLY A 732 1.39 2.82 24.15
N ARG A 733 0.51 3.68 24.68
CA ARG A 733 -0.92 3.76 24.33
C ARG A 733 -1.16 4.60 23.08
N LEU A 734 -0.34 5.63 22.87
CA LEU A 734 -0.20 6.31 21.60
C LEU A 734 1.11 5.82 20.95
N ARG A 735 1.05 5.43 19.68
CA ARG A 735 2.20 4.92 18.92
C ARG A 735 2.33 5.70 17.62
N ILE A 736 3.54 5.79 17.10
CA ILE A 736 3.83 6.42 15.81
C ILE A 736 4.55 5.39 14.94
N ASP A 737 4.01 5.16 13.74
CA ASP A 737 4.58 4.28 12.72
C ASP A 737 4.90 5.10 11.46
N ALA A 738 6.01 4.79 10.80
CA ALA A 738 6.47 5.50 9.61
C ALA A 738 6.91 4.52 8.51
N ASP A 739 6.08 3.52 8.23
CA ASP A 739 6.41 2.55 7.18
C ASP A 739 6.51 3.22 5.78
N ALA A 740 7.50 2.81 5.00
CA ALA A 740 7.76 3.35 3.66
C ALA A 740 6.60 3.17 2.67
N VAL A 741 5.63 2.29 2.94
CA VAL A 741 4.43 2.16 2.10
C VAL A 741 3.66 3.48 1.99
N TRP A 742 3.74 4.36 2.99
CA TRP A 742 3.03 5.63 3.00
C TRP A 742 3.59 6.64 1.98
N THR A 743 4.79 6.41 1.47
CA THR A 743 5.47 7.26 0.45
C THR A 743 5.75 6.52 -0.86
N GLN A 744 5.26 5.27 -0.99
CA GLN A 744 5.38 4.44 -2.19
C GLN A 744 4.33 4.74 -3.25
N PRO A 745 4.66 4.59 -4.55
CA PRO A 745 3.73 4.80 -5.66
C PRO A 745 2.77 3.60 -5.77
N SER A 746 1.87 3.49 -4.80
CA SER A 746 0.93 2.37 -4.68
C SER A 746 -0.43 2.80 -4.15
N GLU A 747 -1.46 2.08 -4.56
CA GLU A 747 -2.81 2.19 -4.00
C GLU A 747 -2.94 1.39 -2.70
N TYR A 748 -3.96 1.64 -1.88
CA TYR A 748 -4.12 0.87 -0.63
C TYR A 748 -4.60 -0.57 -0.83
N ARG A 749 -5.18 -0.90 -1.99
CA ARG A 749 -5.39 -2.30 -2.41
C ARG A 749 -4.08 -3.07 -2.68
N GLU A 750 -2.96 -2.35 -2.69
CA GLU A 750 -1.60 -2.89 -2.85
C GLU A 750 -0.79 -2.86 -1.56
N LEU A 751 -1.44 -2.56 -0.41
CA LEU A 751 -0.75 -2.61 0.87
C LEU A 751 -0.06 -3.98 1.05
N PRO A 752 1.21 -3.98 1.47
CA PRO A 752 1.98 -5.20 1.56
C PRO A 752 1.50 -6.04 2.76
N PRO A 753 1.58 -7.37 2.67
CA PRO A 753 1.17 -8.27 3.75
C PRO A 753 1.71 -7.92 5.12
N ARG A 754 3.00 -7.53 5.23
CA ARG A 754 3.60 -7.14 6.51
C ARG A 754 2.82 -5.99 7.20
N VAL A 755 2.29 -5.04 6.44
CA VAL A 755 1.57 -3.88 6.99
C VAL A 755 0.16 -4.29 7.38
N CYS A 756 -0.55 -4.98 6.49
CA CYS A 756 -1.89 -5.50 6.77
C CYS A 756 -1.90 -6.39 8.01
N ASN A 757 -1.00 -7.37 8.05
CA ASN A 757 -0.92 -8.36 9.12
C ASN A 757 -0.44 -7.77 10.46
N THR A 758 0.36 -6.70 10.43
CA THR A 758 0.87 -6.08 11.66
C THR A 758 -0.16 -5.15 12.29
N PHE A 759 -0.84 -4.33 11.48
CA PHE A 759 -1.65 -3.23 11.98
C PHE A 759 -3.16 -3.48 11.88
N PHE A 760 -3.62 -4.13 10.81
CA PHE A 760 -5.03 -4.07 10.43
C PHE A 760 -5.75 -5.39 10.66
N PHE A 761 -5.37 -6.44 9.96
CA PHE A 761 -6.03 -7.74 10.05
C PHE A 761 -5.12 -8.87 9.56
N THR A 762 -5.39 -10.07 10.05
CA THR A 762 -4.89 -11.32 9.48
C THR A 762 -6.06 -12.22 9.10
N GLN A 763 -5.88 -13.04 8.06
CA GLN A 763 -6.85 -14.02 7.61
C GLN A 763 -6.39 -15.44 7.94
N ARG A 764 -7.34 -16.26 8.40
CA ARG A 764 -7.19 -17.71 8.59
C ARG A 764 -8.37 -18.44 7.94
N LEU A 765 -8.11 -19.61 7.38
CA LEU A 765 -9.12 -20.50 6.80
C LEU A 765 -9.69 -21.44 7.86
N LEU A 766 -10.92 -21.92 7.64
CA LEU A 766 -11.46 -23.04 8.40
C LEU A 766 -10.65 -24.31 8.10
N SER A 767 -10.39 -25.10 9.14
CA SER A 767 -9.83 -26.45 8.99
C SER A 767 -10.82 -27.39 8.29
N GLU A 768 -10.35 -28.56 7.83
CA GLU A 768 -11.23 -29.55 7.20
C GLU A 768 -12.40 -29.99 8.10
N ALA A 769 -12.14 -30.18 9.39
CA ALA A 769 -13.15 -30.55 10.36
C ALA A 769 -14.20 -29.43 10.52
N GLU A 770 -13.76 -28.17 10.60
CA GLU A 770 -14.65 -27.02 10.70
C GLU A 770 -15.50 -26.83 9.43
N MET A 771 -14.91 -27.00 8.24
CA MET A 771 -15.64 -26.93 6.98
C MET A 771 -16.70 -28.03 6.88
N GLN A 772 -16.38 -29.27 7.28
CA GLN A 772 -17.34 -30.38 7.28
C GLN A 772 -18.50 -30.12 8.24
N GLN A 773 -18.23 -29.61 9.43
CA GLN A 773 -19.28 -29.22 10.39
C GLN A 773 -20.18 -28.12 9.82
N GLN A 774 -19.59 -27.08 9.23
CA GLN A 774 -20.35 -25.98 8.64
C GLN A 774 -21.20 -26.45 7.45
N GLN A 775 -20.68 -27.32 6.59
CA GLN A 775 -21.45 -27.93 5.50
C GLN A 775 -22.60 -28.77 6.01
N GLN A 776 -22.41 -29.56 7.08
CA GLN A 776 -23.49 -30.33 7.69
C GLN A 776 -24.58 -29.42 8.28
N GLN A 777 -24.19 -28.35 8.98
CA GLN A 777 -25.13 -27.35 9.52
C GLN A 777 -25.90 -26.64 8.40
N GLN A 778 -25.23 -26.25 7.31
CA GLN A 778 -25.88 -25.64 6.16
C GLN A 778 -26.81 -26.62 5.44
N ALA A 779 -26.42 -27.88 5.25
CA ALA A 779 -27.28 -28.90 4.65
C ALA A 779 -28.54 -29.14 5.50
N GLN A 780 -28.41 -29.13 6.83
CA GLN A 780 -29.54 -29.21 7.76
C GLN A 780 -30.44 -27.97 7.66
N ALA A 781 -29.87 -26.77 7.58
CA ALA A 781 -30.62 -25.52 7.41
C ALA A 781 -31.33 -25.44 6.04
N GLN A 782 -30.69 -25.92 4.97
CA GLN A 782 -31.28 -26.00 3.62
C GLN A 782 -32.45 -26.98 3.58
N ALA A 783 -32.33 -28.14 4.25
CA ALA A 783 -33.41 -29.10 4.38
C ALA A 783 -34.63 -28.51 5.12
N GLN A 784 -34.42 -27.54 6.02
CA GLN A 784 -35.49 -26.84 6.74
C GLN A 784 -36.07 -25.63 5.99
N ALA A 785 -35.28 -24.93 5.17
CA ALA A 785 -35.68 -23.67 4.54
C ALA A 785 -36.24 -23.79 3.10
N GLN A 786 -36.18 -24.97 2.46
CA GLN A 786 -36.61 -25.17 1.05
C GLN A 786 -36.03 -24.14 0.06
N GLN A 787 -34.83 -23.61 0.34
CA GLN A 787 -34.15 -22.62 -0.50
C GLN A 787 -32.72 -23.08 -0.83
N SER A 788 -32.36 -22.95 -2.10
CA SER A 788 -31.01 -23.19 -2.62
C SER A 788 -30.15 -21.93 -2.41
N THR A 789 -29.37 -21.88 -1.34
CA THR A 789 -28.27 -20.93 -1.20
C THR A 789 -26.98 -21.60 -1.69
N SER A 790 -26.27 -20.99 -2.64
CA SER A 790 -24.97 -21.51 -3.07
C SER A 790 -23.96 -21.35 -1.93
N PHE A 791 -23.15 -22.38 -1.67
CA PHE A 791 -22.04 -22.31 -0.72
C PHE A 791 -21.12 -21.12 -1.09
N SER A 792 -21.15 -20.05 -0.29
CA SER A 792 -20.29 -18.88 -0.53
C SER A 792 -18.92 -19.15 0.08
N TYR A 793 -17.88 -18.94 -0.72
CA TYR A 793 -16.50 -19.18 -0.31
C TYR A 793 -16.05 -18.28 0.85
N ASP A 794 -16.68 -17.10 1.01
CA ASP A 794 -16.41 -16.21 2.16
C ASP A 794 -16.84 -16.82 3.50
N ALA A 795 -17.69 -17.84 3.50
CA ALA A 795 -18.08 -18.55 4.72
C ALA A 795 -16.95 -19.40 5.34
N CYS A 796 -15.88 -19.67 4.58
CA CYS A 796 -14.73 -20.50 5.00
C CYS A 796 -13.57 -19.69 5.59
N LYS A 797 -13.72 -18.39 5.81
CA LYS A 797 -12.66 -17.49 6.27
C LYS A 797 -13.02 -16.93 7.64
N ARG A 798 -12.01 -16.80 8.51
CA ARG A 798 -12.09 -16.02 9.75
C ARG A 798 -11.03 -14.94 9.72
N TYR A 799 -11.44 -13.71 10.04
CA TYR A 799 -10.54 -12.57 10.16
C TYR A 799 -10.24 -12.31 11.63
N THR A 800 -8.96 -12.13 11.94
CA THR A 800 -8.52 -11.61 13.22
C THR A 800 -8.25 -10.12 13.04
N SER A 801 -9.07 -9.27 13.65
CA SER A 801 -8.93 -7.82 13.58
C SER A 801 -7.83 -7.33 14.54
N HIS A 802 -6.80 -6.68 13.99
CA HIS A 802 -5.76 -5.96 14.75
C HIS A 802 -6.10 -4.47 14.95
N SER A 803 -7.04 -3.94 14.15
CA SER A 803 -7.61 -2.61 14.31
C SER A 803 -9.12 -2.70 14.50
N ALA A 804 -9.67 -1.89 15.40
CA ALA A 804 -11.10 -1.71 15.60
C ALA A 804 -11.69 -0.68 14.61
N LEU A 805 -10.86 0.23 14.11
CA LEU A 805 -11.22 1.25 13.12
C LEU A 805 -9.93 1.84 12.52
N VAL A 806 -9.89 1.94 11.19
CA VAL A 806 -8.83 2.66 10.47
C VAL A 806 -9.38 3.97 9.91
N ILE A 807 -8.74 5.09 10.23
CA ILE A 807 -9.11 6.43 9.75
C ILE A 807 -8.04 6.93 8.76
N PHE A 808 -8.45 7.21 7.52
CA PHE A 808 -7.60 7.83 6.51
C PHE A 808 -7.89 9.33 6.41
N LYS A 809 -6.88 10.17 6.66
CA LYS A 809 -7.00 11.64 6.63
C LYS A 809 -6.57 12.20 5.28
N GLY A 810 -7.29 13.22 4.79
CA GLY A 810 -6.81 14.04 3.68
C GLY A 810 -7.10 13.50 2.28
N ASP A 811 -6.74 14.31 1.27
CA ASP A 811 -7.07 14.05 -0.13
C ASP A 811 -6.19 12.94 -0.75
N LEU A 812 -4.89 12.94 -0.44
CA LEU A 812 -3.96 11.94 -0.98
C LEU A 812 -4.31 10.54 -0.50
N ASN A 813 -4.52 10.36 0.80
CA ASN A 813 -4.90 9.05 1.36
C ASN A 813 -6.24 8.57 0.78
N PHE A 814 -7.21 9.48 0.55
CA PHE A 814 -8.46 9.12 -0.12
C PHE A 814 -8.24 8.67 -1.57
N ARG A 815 -7.45 9.41 -2.35
CA ARG A 815 -7.09 9.02 -3.72
C ARG A 815 -6.42 7.66 -3.75
N ARG A 816 -5.54 7.33 -2.79
CA ARG A 816 -4.93 6.00 -2.66
C ARG A 816 -5.92 4.90 -2.27
N LEU A 817 -6.91 5.23 -1.44
CA LEU A 817 -7.94 4.30 -0.97
C LEU A 817 -8.91 3.88 -2.07
N VAL A 818 -9.24 4.82 -2.98
CA VAL A 818 -10.16 4.57 -4.11
C VAL A 818 -9.43 4.48 -5.45
N GLY A 819 -8.10 4.53 -5.39
CA GLY A 819 -7.11 4.51 -6.48
C GLY A 819 -7.30 5.51 -7.61
N ASP A 820 -7.68 6.73 -7.24
CA ASP A 820 -7.65 7.92 -8.10
C ASP A 820 -8.38 7.71 -9.44
N ARG A 821 -9.64 7.26 -9.38
CA ARG A 821 -10.42 6.90 -10.58
C ARG A 821 -11.64 7.79 -10.78
N HIS A 822 -12.07 7.90 -12.04
CA HIS A 822 -13.42 8.34 -12.38
C HIS A 822 -14.40 7.17 -12.24
N TRP A 823 -14.94 7.04 -11.02
CA TRP A 823 -15.91 6.02 -10.66
C TRP A 823 -17.33 6.25 -11.23
N ASP A 824 -17.60 7.48 -11.68
CA ASP A 824 -18.86 7.92 -12.26
C ASP A 824 -18.58 8.60 -13.61
N ARG A 825 -19.26 8.13 -14.66
CA ARG A 825 -19.18 8.71 -16.01
C ARG A 825 -19.59 10.18 -16.00
N HIS A 826 -20.61 10.56 -15.25
CA HIS A 826 -21.05 11.94 -15.16
C HIS A 826 -19.96 12.82 -14.52
N ALA A 827 -19.38 12.38 -13.40
CA ALA A 827 -18.27 13.08 -12.77
C ALA A 827 -17.12 13.35 -13.74
N PHE A 828 -16.75 12.38 -14.58
CA PHE A 828 -15.76 12.57 -15.64
C PHE A 828 -16.21 13.58 -16.70
N VAL A 829 -17.39 13.38 -17.32
CA VAL A 829 -17.87 14.25 -18.40
C VAL A 829 -18.04 15.71 -17.93
N SER A 830 -18.33 15.92 -16.65
CA SER A 830 -18.48 17.25 -16.06
C SER A 830 -17.18 18.06 -16.01
N THR A 831 -16.01 17.43 -16.04
CA THR A 831 -14.72 18.13 -16.08
C THR A 831 -14.38 18.67 -17.48
N LEU A 832 -15.12 18.22 -18.50
CA LEU A 832 -14.86 18.52 -19.90
C LEU A 832 -15.69 19.70 -20.42
N THR A 833 -15.06 20.54 -21.24
CA THR A 833 -15.75 21.55 -22.06
C THR A 833 -16.64 20.89 -23.12
N PRO A 834 -17.66 21.58 -23.66
CA PRO A 834 -18.51 21.02 -24.72
C PRO A 834 -17.70 20.48 -25.92
N THR A 835 -16.70 21.23 -26.36
CA THR A 835 -15.82 20.83 -27.49
C THR A 835 -14.99 19.58 -27.18
N GLU A 836 -14.54 19.41 -25.92
CA GLU A 836 -13.80 18.22 -25.51
C GLU A 836 -14.71 17.00 -25.43
N ARG A 837 -15.97 17.14 -24.98
CA ARG A 837 -16.94 16.03 -24.91
C ARG A 837 -17.26 15.45 -26.28
N ASP A 838 -17.36 16.32 -27.28
CA ASP A 838 -17.72 15.93 -28.65
C ASP A 838 -16.52 15.36 -29.43
N ALA A 839 -15.31 15.33 -28.84
CA ALA A 839 -14.15 14.75 -29.48
C ALA A 839 -14.29 13.21 -29.60
N PRO A 840 -14.07 12.60 -30.79
CA PRO A 840 -14.18 11.15 -30.98
C PRO A 840 -13.36 10.32 -29.97
N ALA A 841 -12.19 10.86 -29.61
CA ALA A 841 -11.30 10.34 -28.58
C ALA A 841 -11.96 10.14 -27.20
N VAL A 842 -12.91 10.99 -26.82
CA VAL A 842 -13.62 10.92 -25.53
C VAL A 842 -14.73 9.88 -25.57
N SER A 843 -15.45 9.76 -26.69
CA SER A 843 -16.55 8.80 -26.84
C SER A 843 -16.09 7.35 -27.06
N GLU A 844 -14.94 7.12 -27.70
CA GLU A 844 -14.49 5.76 -28.09
C GLU A 844 -13.48 5.12 -27.13
N LEU A 845 -12.66 5.91 -26.42
CA LEU A 845 -11.53 5.39 -25.62
C LEU A 845 -11.69 5.55 -24.10
N LEU A 846 -12.37 6.62 -23.64
CA LEU A 846 -12.41 7.01 -22.22
C LEU A 846 -13.64 6.46 -21.48
N LEU A 847 -14.77 6.32 -22.18
CA LEU A 847 -16.01 5.78 -21.63
C LEU A 847 -16.07 4.24 -21.65
N ALA A 848 -15.08 3.60 -22.27
CA ALA A 848 -14.94 2.15 -22.35
C ALA A 848 -14.34 1.52 -21.08
N ASP A 849 -13.83 2.32 -20.12
CA ASP A 849 -13.26 1.82 -18.87
C ASP A 849 -14.06 2.30 -17.63
N THR A 850 -15.11 3.11 -17.81
CA THR A 850 -16.05 3.45 -16.74
C THR A 850 -17.02 2.29 -16.51
N PRO A 851 -17.12 1.72 -15.29
CA PRO A 851 -18.01 0.60 -15.04
C PRO A 851 -19.44 0.97 -15.42
N HIS A 852 -19.99 0.29 -16.44
CA HIS A 852 -21.43 0.20 -16.59
C HIS A 852 -21.94 -0.66 -15.44
N ALA A 853 -22.94 -0.18 -14.69
CA ALA A 853 -23.57 -0.98 -13.65
C ALA A 853 -24.15 -2.26 -14.28
N CYS A 854 -23.39 -3.36 -14.21
CA CYS A 854 -23.87 -4.68 -14.62
C CYS A 854 -24.94 -5.13 -13.62
N HIS A 855 -26.19 -4.77 -13.89
CA HIS A 855 -27.33 -5.48 -13.33
C HIS A 855 -27.94 -6.38 -14.39
N GLY A 856 -27.85 -7.69 -14.13
CA GLY A 856 -28.63 -8.70 -14.81
C GLY A 856 -30.12 -8.37 -14.72
N GLN A 857 -30.80 -8.58 -15.85
CA GLN A 857 -32.24 -8.42 -16.05
C GLN A 857 -32.81 -7.01 -15.79
N ARG A 858 -32.85 -6.16 -16.83
CA ARG A 858 -33.89 -5.11 -16.90
C ARG A 858 -34.62 -5.08 -18.23
N ARG A 859 -35.94 -4.95 -18.08
CA ARG A 859 -36.98 -4.72 -19.09
C ARG A 859 -36.62 -3.53 -20.00
N PRO A 860 -37.18 -3.47 -21.22
CA PRO A 860 -37.00 -2.31 -22.09
C PRO A 860 -37.50 -1.06 -21.35
N ALA A 861 -36.65 -0.04 -21.25
CA ALA A 861 -37.02 1.25 -20.68
C ALA A 861 -38.11 1.90 -21.55
N GLN A 862 -39.18 2.39 -20.90
CA GLN A 862 -40.12 3.31 -21.52
C GLN A 862 -39.45 4.68 -21.66
N GLU A 863 -39.69 5.35 -22.79
CA GLU A 863 -39.16 6.69 -23.07
C GLU A 863 -39.60 7.69 -21.99
N GLY A 864 -38.66 8.25 -21.23
CA GLY A 864 -38.91 9.32 -20.26
C GLY A 864 -38.22 9.20 -18.89
N GLU A 865 -37.60 8.07 -18.56
CA GLU A 865 -36.77 7.94 -17.35
C GLU A 865 -35.29 8.10 -17.71
N ASP A 866 -34.66 9.20 -17.29
CA ASP A 866 -33.21 9.34 -17.29
C ASP A 866 -32.61 8.11 -16.61
N ALA A 867 -31.86 7.29 -17.36
CA ALA A 867 -31.14 6.15 -16.82
C ALA A 867 -30.27 6.65 -15.65
N ALA A 868 -30.65 6.30 -14.43
CA ALA A 868 -29.89 6.67 -13.24
C ALA A 868 -28.52 5.96 -13.32
N ASP A 869 -27.49 6.69 -13.78
CA ASP A 869 -26.09 6.29 -13.62
C ASP A 869 -25.85 6.09 -12.12
N GLU A 870 -25.79 4.82 -11.69
CA GLU A 870 -25.69 4.43 -10.30
C GLU A 870 -24.26 4.69 -9.81
N ILE A 871 -24.08 5.70 -8.95
CA ILE A 871 -22.77 6.03 -8.36
C ILE A 871 -22.34 4.89 -7.44
N ILE A 872 -21.19 4.28 -7.73
CA ILE A 872 -20.58 3.27 -6.87
C ILE A 872 -20.28 3.87 -5.48
N SER A 873 -20.67 3.14 -4.43
CA SER A 873 -20.52 3.60 -3.06
C SER A 873 -19.10 3.40 -2.52
N PHE A 874 -18.71 4.22 -1.54
CA PHE A 874 -17.46 4.06 -0.79
C PHE A 874 -17.33 2.66 -0.18
N GLN A 875 -18.41 2.17 0.44
CA GLN A 875 -18.52 0.80 0.95
C GLN A 875 -18.10 -0.23 -0.11
N ARG A 876 -18.69 -0.18 -1.31
CA ARG A 876 -18.46 -1.17 -2.38
C ARG A 876 -17.02 -1.15 -2.88
N ILE A 877 -16.40 0.03 -2.96
CA ILE A 877 -14.99 0.16 -3.38
C ILE A 877 -14.08 -0.49 -2.33
N VAL A 878 -14.22 -0.10 -1.07
CA VAL A 878 -13.32 -0.55 0.00
C VAL A 878 -13.55 -2.04 0.30
N SER A 879 -14.80 -2.51 0.34
CA SER A 879 -15.14 -3.91 0.61
C SER A 879 -14.63 -4.88 -0.45
N SER A 880 -14.23 -4.38 -1.63
CA SER A 880 -13.68 -5.23 -2.68
C SER A 880 -12.28 -5.76 -2.33
N TYR A 881 -11.49 -5.07 -1.50
CA TYR A 881 -10.13 -5.53 -1.17
C TYR A 881 -9.85 -5.51 0.34
N TRP A 882 -10.77 -4.99 1.14
CA TRP A 882 -10.61 -4.84 2.58
C TRP A 882 -11.78 -5.50 3.32
N PRO A 883 -11.54 -6.27 4.39
CA PRO A 883 -12.60 -6.94 5.15
C PRO A 883 -13.31 -5.96 6.10
N VAL A 884 -14.08 -5.03 5.53
CA VAL A 884 -14.75 -3.93 6.28
C VAL A 884 -15.74 -4.40 7.35
N HIS A 885 -16.19 -5.66 7.27
CA HIS A 885 -17.02 -6.28 8.30
C HIS A 885 -16.23 -6.63 9.58
N ALA A 886 -14.93 -6.89 9.45
CA ALA A 886 -14.03 -7.17 10.57
C ALA A 886 -13.25 -5.92 11.00
N VAL A 887 -12.84 -5.09 10.03
CA VAL A 887 -12.05 -3.87 10.28
C VAL A 887 -12.68 -2.70 9.52
N PRO A 888 -13.57 -1.93 10.18
CA PRO A 888 -14.17 -0.74 9.58
C PRO A 888 -13.13 0.28 9.13
N VAL A 889 -13.46 1.02 8.06
CA VAL A 889 -12.62 2.06 7.47
C VAL A 889 -13.40 3.36 7.39
N CYS A 890 -12.83 4.44 7.91
CA CYS A 890 -13.35 5.79 7.77
C CYS A 890 -12.39 6.65 6.92
N ALA A 891 -12.94 7.45 6.02
CA ALA A 891 -12.19 8.46 5.30
C ALA A 891 -12.71 9.85 5.66
N ILE A 892 -11.81 10.73 6.09
CA ILE A 892 -12.08 12.13 6.45
C ILE A 892 -11.26 13.00 5.50
N ARG A 893 -11.93 13.68 4.56
CA ARG A 893 -11.28 14.35 3.44
C ARG A 893 -11.89 15.71 3.16
N THR A 894 -11.04 16.75 3.07
CA THR A 894 -11.33 17.94 2.27
C THR A 894 -11.13 17.65 0.79
N ILE A 895 -12.07 18.04 -0.08
CA ILE A 895 -12.06 17.68 -1.51
C ILE A 895 -11.09 18.59 -2.27
N LYS A 896 -9.93 18.05 -2.66
CA LYS A 896 -8.84 18.74 -3.37
C LYS A 896 -8.45 18.05 -4.69
N SER A 897 -9.28 17.10 -5.16
CA SER A 897 -9.11 16.37 -6.43
C SER A 897 -10.47 15.97 -7.02
N GLU A 898 -10.48 15.77 -8.34
CA GLU A 898 -11.69 15.52 -9.14
C GLU A 898 -12.45 14.22 -8.79
N VAL A 899 -11.83 13.32 -8.02
CA VAL A 899 -12.47 12.10 -7.51
C VAL A 899 -13.67 12.45 -6.63
N SER A 900 -14.86 12.05 -7.05
CA SER A 900 -16.12 12.33 -6.36
C SER A 900 -16.85 11.04 -5.98
N ILE A 901 -16.76 10.65 -4.70
CA ILE A 901 -17.44 9.48 -4.13
C ILE A 901 -18.18 9.93 -2.87
N GLY A 902 -19.35 9.35 -2.62
CA GLY A 902 -20.18 9.70 -1.46
C GLY A 902 -20.99 10.99 -1.62
N VAL A 903 -21.03 11.57 -2.82
CA VAL A 903 -21.85 12.73 -3.17
C VAL A 903 -22.89 12.33 -4.20
N GLY A 904 -24.17 12.47 -3.88
CA GLY A 904 -25.26 12.08 -4.78
C GLY A 904 -25.26 12.87 -6.10
N ALA A 905 -25.66 12.22 -7.21
CA ALA A 905 -25.59 12.77 -8.56
C ALA A 905 -26.30 14.13 -8.70
N ALA A 906 -27.46 14.30 -8.07
CA ALA A 906 -28.19 15.56 -8.07
C ALA A 906 -27.40 16.70 -7.40
N ARG A 907 -26.71 16.40 -6.28
CA ARG A 907 -25.89 17.38 -5.57
C ARG A 907 -24.64 17.74 -6.38
N GLN A 908 -24.01 16.77 -7.03
CA GLN A 908 -22.92 17.04 -7.97
C GLN A 908 -23.36 17.97 -9.10
N LYS A 909 -24.48 17.66 -9.79
CA LYS A 909 -25.04 18.51 -10.86
C LYS A 909 -25.33 19.94 -10.40
N ALA A 910 -25.82 20.11 -9.17
CA ALA A 910 -26.08 21.43 -8.60
C ALA A 910 -24.77 22.21 -8.35
N LEU A 911 -23.76 21.55 -7.79
CA LEU A 911 -22.45 22.16 -7.53
C LEU A 911 -21.69 22.45 -8.83
N ASP A 912 -21.78 21.59 -9.84
CA ASP A 912 -21.18 21.82 -11.16
C ASP A 912 -21.68 23.11 -11.81
N ARG A 913 -22.93 23.51 -11.52
CA ARG A 913 -23.52 24.78 -11.99
C ARG A 913 -23.15 25.97 -11.10
N ALA A 914 -23.12 25.77 -9.78
CA ALA A 914 -22.96 26.86 -8.81
C ALA A 914 -21.49 27.21 -8.51
N ASP A 915 -20.62 26.21 -8.45
CA ASP A 915 -19.18 26.35 -8.18
C ASP A 915 -18.41 25.27 -8.97
N PRO A 916 -18.02 25.54 -10.23
CA PRO A 916 -17.30 24.56 -11.06
C PRO A 916 -15.97 24.07 -10.45
N THR A 917 -15.43 24.76 -9.44
CA THR A 917 -14.17 24.41 -8.77
C THR A 917 -14.36 23.59 -7.50
N TRP A 918 -15.59 23.22 -7.16
CA TRP A 918 -15.91 22.59 -5.88
C TRP A 918 -15.08 21.33 -5.57
N ARG A 919 -14.73 20.53 -6.60
CA ARG A 919 -13.92 19.31 -6.45
C ARG A 919 -12.43 19.55 -6.19
N THR A 920 -11.93 20.77 -6.36
CA THR A 920 -10.49 21.06 -6.30
C THR A 920 -10.15 22.25 -5.40
N SER A 921 -11.17 22.92 -4.87
CA SER A 921 -11.05 24.14 -4.06
C SER A 921 -10.66 23.89 -2.60
N GLY A 922 -10.86 22.69 -2.06
CA GLY A 922 -10.71 22.40 -0.63
C GLY A 922 -11.82 22.99 0.26
N LYS A 923 -12.83 23.66 -0.30
CA LYS A 923 -13.94 24.30 0.46
C LYS A 923 -14.99 23.30 0.96
N TYR A 924 -15.01 22.10 0.39
CA TYR A 924 -15.98 21.06 0.69
C TYR A 924 -15.28 19.84 1.29
N GLY A 925 -16.02 19.02 2.02
CA GLY A 925 -15.51 17.81 2.65
C GLY A 925 -16.43 16.61 2.53
N VAL A 926 -15.90 15.44 2.82
CA VAL A 926 -16.64 14.19 3.00
C VAL A 926 -16.12 13.45 4.24
N ILE A 927 -17.04 12.82 4.96
CA ILE A 927 -16.76 11.87 6.03
C ILE A 927 -17.54 10.62 5.69
N LEU A 928 -16.83 9.59 5.22
CA LEU A 928 -17.42 8.34 4.73
C LEU A 928 -16.96 7.18 5.60
N LEU A 929 -17.87 6.25 5.87
CA LEU A 929 -17.65 5.02 6.62
C LEU A 929 -17.90 3.83 5.69
N ALA A 930 -16.99 2.86 5.74
CA ALA A 930 -17.21 1.52 5.24
C ALA A 930 -17.12 0.53 6.41
N SER A 931 -18.18 -0.21 6.70
CA SER A 931 -18.29 -1.12 7.84
C SER A 931 -19.15 -2.34 7.50
N GLY A 932 -19.13 -3.36 8.36
CA GLY A 932 -20.17 -4.40 8.38
C GLY A 932 -21.54 -3.83 8.77
N SER A 933 -22.57 -4.67 8.75
CA SER A 933 -23.86 -4.32 9.37
C SER A 933 -23.62 -4.01 10.85
N LEU A 934 -23.84 -2.75 11.23
CA LEU A 934 -23.70 -2.24 12.60
C LEU A 934 -24.80 -2.77 13.53
#